data_AF-A0A384CZY8-F1
#
_entry.id   AF-A0A384CZY8-F1
#
_cell.length_a   1.000
_cell.length_b   1.000
_cell.length_c   1.000
_cell.angle_alpha   90.00
_cell.angle_beta   90.00
_cell.angle_gamma   90.00
#
_symmetry.space_group_name_H-M   'P 1'
#
loop_
_entity.id
_entity.type
_entity.pdbx_description
1 polymer ?
#
loop_
_entity_poly.entity_id
_entity_poly.type
_entity_poly.pdbx_seq_one_letter_code
_entity_poly.pdbx_strand_id
1 'polypeptide(L)'
;MAARVLVIGSGGREHTLAWKLAQSNHVKHVLVAPGNAGTACLEKISNTAISINDHTALAQFCKDEKIEFVVVGPEAPLAAGIVGNLTSAGVRCFGPTAEAAQLESSKRFAKEFMDRHGIPTARWRAFTKPEEACSFIMSSDFPALVVKASGLAAGKGVIVAKSTEEACRAVQEIMQDKAYGAAGETIVIEELLEGEEVSCLCFTDGRTVAPMPPAQDHKRLLEGDHGPNTGGMGAYCPAPQVSKDLLLKIKNTILQRTVDGMQQEGMPYTGVLYAGIMLTKDGPKVLEFNCRFGDPECQVILPLLKSDLYEVIQSTLDGLLCTSLPVWLENRTAITVVMASKGYPGDYTKGVEITGFPEAQALGLEVFHAGTVLKDGKVVTNGGRVLTVTAIRENLNVALEEAKKGLAAIKFEGAIYRKDIGYRAIAFLQQPRGLTYKESGVDIAAGNMLVKKIKPLAKATSRPGCDVDLGGFAGLFDLKAAGFKDPLLASGTDGVGTKLKIAQQCNKHDTIGQDLVAMCVNDILAQGAEPLFFLDYFSCGKLDLNTTEAVVAGIARACGKAGCALLGGETAEMPDMYSPGEYDLAGFAVGAMERDQKLPHLERITEGDVVIGIASSGLHSNGFSLVRKIVAKSSLQYSSPAPEGCGDQTLGDLLLTPTRIYSHSLLPVLRSGHVKAFAHITGGGLLENIPRVLPQKFGVDLDAQTWRVPRIFSWLQQEGHLSEEEMARTFNCGIGAALVVSKDLTEQILRDIKQHKEEAWVIGNVVACPEGSPRVKVKNLIETMQINRSVLENGTLKNHFSVQPKKARVAVLISGTGSNLQALIDSTREPSSCAHIVVVISNKAAVAGLDKAERAGIPTRVINHKLYKSRVEFDTAIDQVLEEYSTDIVCLAGFMRILSGPFVRKWDGKMLNIHPSLLPSFKGSNAHEQALEAGVTVTGCTVHFVAEDVDAGQIILQESVPVKRGDTVATLSERVKLAEHRIFPAALQLVASGAVRLGQNGKIHWVTEE
;
A
#
# COMPACT_ATOMS: atom_id res chain seq x y z
N MET A 1 8.41 -18.60 -18.60
CA MET A 1 9.33 -18.95 -19.71
C MET A 1 10.31 -17.81 -19.87
N ALA A 2 11.58 -18.06 -20.22
CA ALA A 2 12.58 -17.00 -20.22
C ALA A 2 12.57 -16.21 -21.55
N ALA A 3 12.35 -14.90 -21.44
CA ALA A 3 12.07 -13.95 -22.51
C ALA A 3 13.32 -13.55 -23.32
N ARG A 4 13.09 -12.88 -24.46
CA ARG A 4 14.13 -12.27 -25.29
C ARG A 4 13.85 -10.78 -25.46
N VAL A 5 14.88 -9.95 -25.34
CA VAL A 5 14.78 -8.48 -25.44
C VAL A 5 15.70 -7.98 -26.54
N LEU A 6 15.31 -6.91 -27.24
CA LEU A 6 16.15 -6.25 -28.25
C LEU A 6 16.48 -4.82 -27.80
N VAL A 7 17.75 -4.44 -27.78
CA VAL A 7 18.21 -3.07 -27.49
C VAL A 7 18.67 -2.41 -28.79
N ILE A 8 18.13 -1.22 -29.10
CA ILE A 8 18.50 -0.43 -30.30
C ILE A 8 19.60 0.56 -29.94
N GLY A 9 20.73 0.48 -30.65
CA GLY A 9 21.89 1.38 -30.54
C GLY A 9 23.24 0.66 -30.45
N SER A 10 24.28 1.37 -30.03
CA SER A 10 25.69 0.92 -30.02
C SER A 10 26.63 1.69 -29.07
N GLY A 11 26.10 2.63 -28.27
CA GLY A 11 26.86 3.42 -27.29
C GLY A 11 27.08 2.70 -25.94
N GLY A 12 27.65 3.44 -24.98
CA GLY A 12 27.90 2.92 -23.62
C GLY A 12 26.60 2.69 -22.87
N ARG A 13 25.63 3.59 -23.02
CA ARG A 13 24.25 3.45 -22.55
C ARG A 13 23.59 2.16 -23.01
N GLU A 14 23.73 1.79 -24.29
CA GLU A 14 23.14 0.55 -24.82
C GLU A 14 23.83 -0.71 -24.29
N HIS A 15 25.15 -0.66 -24.05
CA HIS A 15 25.86 -1.72 -23.33
C HIS A 15 25.31 -1.85 -21.90
N THR A 16 25.19 -0.76 -21.13
CA THR A 16 24.66 -0.82 -19.75
C THR A 16 23.20 -1.28 -19.69
N LEU A 17 22.36 -0.90 -20.66
CA LEU A 17 20.99 -1.44 -20.79
C LEU A 17 21.02 -2.95 -20.98
N ALA A 18 21.83 -3.47 -21.90
CA ALA A 18 21.93 -4.90 -22.16
C ALA A 18 22.52 -5.68 -20.96
N TRP A 19 23.58 -5.15 -20.34
CA TRP A 19 24.18 -5.66 -19.10
C TRP A 19 23.16 -5.74 -17.97
N LYS A 20 22.34 -4.70 -17.77
CA LYS A 20 21.35 -4.66 -16.69
C LYS A 20 20.16 -5.60 -16.96
N LEU A 21 19.72 -5.72 -18.22
CA LEU A 21 18.67 -6.66 -18.62
C LEU A 21 19.14 -8.13 -18.50
N ALA A 22 20.40 -8.43 -18.79
CA ALA A 22 20.95 -9.79 -18.66
C ALA A 22 20.97 -10.31 -17.20
N GLN A 23 21.02 -9.41 -16.21
CA GLN A 23 20.91 -9.77 -14.78
C GLN A 23 19.53 -10.35 -14.40
N SER A 24 18.49 -10.11 -15.20
CA SER A 24 17.15 -10.63 -14.96
C SER A 24 17.10 -12.16 -15.03
N ASN A 25 16.38 -12.77 -14.08
CA ASN A 25 16.03 -14.19 -14.14
C ASN A 25 14.95 -14.49 -15.20
N HIS A 26 14.17 -13.48 -15.60
CA HIS A 26 13.18 -13.59 -16.66
C HIS A 26 13.81 -13.54 -18.06
N VAL A 27 14.95 -12.85 -18.23
CA VAL A 27 15.62 -12.71 -19.53
C VAL A 27 16.53 -13.91 -19.81
N LYS A 28 16.25 -14.61 -20.93
CA LYS A 28 17.14 -15.60 -21.54
C LYS A 28 18.25 -14.96 -22.33
N HIS A 29 17.93 -13.96 -23.16
CA HIS A 29 18.85 -13.39 -24.13
C HIS A 29 18.51 -11.92 -24.45
N VAL A 30 19.54 -11.11 -24.64
CA VAL A 30 19.46 -9.73 -25.10
C VAL A 30 20.18 -9.63 -26.44
N LEU A 31 19.45 -9.20 -27.47
CA LEU A 31 20.04 -8.80 -28.75
C LEU A 31 20.33 -7.29 -28.74
N VAL A 32 21.41 -6.87 -29.39
CA VAL A 32 21.75 -5.44 -29.54
C VAL A 32 21.95 -5.09 -31.01
N ALA A 33 21.27 -4.06 -31.50
CA ALA A 33 21.24 -3.68 -32.92
C ALA A 33 21.77 -2.26 -33.16
N PRO A 34 22.97 -2.07 -33.76
CA PRO A 34 23.96 -3.09 -34.13
C PRO A 34 24.89 -3.52 -32.97
N GLY A 35 24.83 -2.85 -31.82
CA GLY A 35 25.75 -3.07 -30.71
C GLY A 35 27.20 -2.66 -31.00
N ASN A 36 28.12 -3.08 -30.14
CA ASN A 36 29.55 -2.81 -30.25
C ASN A 36 30.39 -4.03 -29.79
N ALA A 37 31.72 -3.91 -29.67
CA ALA A 37 32.58 -5.03 -29.31
C ALA A 37 32.26 -5.64 -27.93
N GLY A 38 31.80 -4.84 -26.97
CA GLY A 38 31.48 -5.31 -25.63
C GLY A 38 30.17 -6.09 -25.55
N THR A 39 29.20 -5.80 -26.42
CA THR A 39 27.92 -6.53 -26.51
C THR A 39 27.95 -7.71 -27.49
N ALA A 40 29.07 -7.95 -28.16
CA ALA A 40 29.17 -8.96 -29.23
C ALA A 40 29.16 -10.41 -28.72
N CYS A 41 29.71 -10.69 -27.54
CA CYS A 41 29.88 -12.05 -27.03
C CYS A 41 29.93 -12.08 -25.48
N LEU A 42 28.77 -11.97 -24.85
CA LEU A 42 28.58 -12.25 -23.41
C LEU A 42 27.50 -13.34 -23.25
N GLU A 43 27.46 -14.02 -22.10
CA GLU A 43 26.66 -15.25 -21.89
C GLU A 43 25.19 -15.15 -22.36
N LYS A 44 24.54 -14.00 -22.10
CA LYS A 44 23.17 -13.70 -22.54
C LYS A 44 23.09 -12.54 -23.56
N ILE A 45 24.19 -12.04 -24.11
CA ILE A 45 24.18 -10.82 -24.95
C ILE A 45 24.95 -11.05 -26.25
N SER A 46 24.30 -10.76 -27.38
CA SER A 46 24.93 -10.79 -28.70
C SER A 46 24.42 -9.68 -29.62
N ASN A 47 25.26 -9.24 -30.56
CA ASN A 47 24.88 -8.28 -31.58
C ASN A 47 23.99 -8.90 -32.66
N THR A 48 23.20 -8.08 -33.35
CA THR A 48 22.47 -8.44 -34.58
C THR A 48 22.62 -7.35 -35.64
N ALA A 49 22.67 -7.74 -36.91
CA ALA A 49 22.86 -6.85 -38.06
C ALA A 49 21.54 -6.32 -38.66
N ILE A 50 20.40 -6.46 -37.95
CA ILE A 50 19.10 -5.96 -38.41
C ILE A 50 19.12 -4.44 -38.63
N SER A 51 18.50 -3.97 -39.72
CA SER A 51 18.36 -2.55 -40.00
C SER A 51 17.43 -1.89 -38.98
N ILE A 52 17.95 -0.95 -38.21
CA ILE A 52 17.16 -0.17 -37.24
C ILE A 52 16.32 0.94 -37.89
N ASN A 53 16.57 1.22 -39.17
CA ASN A 53 15.87 2.26 -39.96
C ASN A 53 14.72 1.68 -40.82
N ASP A 54 14.69 0.37 -41.03
CA ASP A 54 13.56 -0.32 -41.69
C ASP A 54 12.67 -0.92 -40.60
N HIS A 55 11.69 -0.13 -40.14
CA HIS A 55 10.77 -0.56 -39.09
C HIS A 55 9.89 -1.75 -39.51
N THR A 56 9.74 -2.03 -40.82
CA THR A 56 8.97 -3.19 -41.31
C THR A 56 9.78 -4.47 -41.18
N ALA A 57 11.03 -4.46 -41.67
CA ALA A 57 11.96 -5.57 -41.48
C ALA A 57 12.26 -5.81 -39.99
N LEU A 58 12.41 -4.75 -39.19
CA LEU A 58 12.62 -4.83 -37.75
C LEU A 58 11.41 -5.44 -37.03
N ALA A 59 10.17 -5.04 -37.38
CA ALA A 59 8.96 -5.65 -36.80
C ALA A 59 8.83 -7.14 -37.13
N GLN A 60 9.22 -7.54 -38.34
CA GLN A 60 9.21 -8.95 -38.75
C GLN A 60 10.29 -9.75 -38.00
N PHE A 61 11.53 -9.24 -37.95
CA PHE A 61 12.63 -9.82 -37.17
C PHE A 61 12.26 -10.03 -35.69
N CYS A 62 11.59 -9.06 -35.06
CA CYS A 62 11.12 -9.20 -33.68
C CYS A 62 10.11 -10.33 -33.49
N LYS A 63 9.25 -10.61 -34.46
CA LYS A 63 8.29 -11.74 -34.41
C LYS A 63 9.00 -13.08 -34.60
N ASP A 64 9.93 -13.16 -35.55
CA ASP A 64 10.64 -14.39 -35.90
C ASP A 64 11.58 -14.83 -34.76
N GLU A 65 12.35 -13.89 -34.18
CA GLU A 65 13.20 -14.15 -33.01
C GLU A 65 12.44 -14.18 -31.67
N LYS A 66 11.12 -13.92 -31.68
CA LYS A 66 10.23 -13.89 -30.51
C LYS A 66 10.72 -12.95 -29.41
N ILE A 67 10.96 -11.71 -29.81
CA ILE A 67 11.31 -10.59 -28.94
C ILE A 67 10.06 -10.15 -28.18
N GLU A 68 10.13 -10.16 -26.84
CA GLU A 68 9.06 -9.75 -25.94
C GLU A 68 8.83 -8.24 -26.01
N PHE A 69 9.91 -7.45 -25.94
CA PHE A 69 9.89 -6.03 -26.21
C PHE A 69 11.23 -5.50 -26.75
N VAL A 70 11.15 -4.37 -27.45
CA VAL A 70 12.30 -3.59 -27.94
C VAL A 70 12.54 -2.41 -26.99
N VAL A 71 13.80 -2.11 -26.67
CA VAL A 71 14.22 -0.97 -25.83
C VAL A 71 15.04 -0.01 -26.70
N VAL A 72 14.63 1.25 -26.81
CA VAL A 72 15.32 2.23 -27.66
C VAL A 72 16.31 3.06 -26.84
N GLY A 73 17.60 2.99 -27.21
CA GLY A 73 18.67 3.77 -26.58
C GLY A 73 18.80 5.21 -27.10
N PRO A 74 19.03 5.43 -28.42
CA PRO A 74 19.23 6.76 -29.00
C PRO A 74 17.94 7.47 -29.43
N GLU A 75 18.03 8.78 -29.58
CA GLU A 75 16.94 9.70 -29.93
C GLU A 75 16.46 9.59 -31.38
N ALA A 76 17.33 9.29 -32.33
CA ALA A 76 16.99 9.36 -33.75
C ALA A 76 15.89 8.35 -34.17
N PRO A 77 15.89 7.08 -33.73
CA PRO A 77 14.77 6.17 -33.99
C PRO A 77 13.44 6.59 -33.34
N LEU A 78 13.48 7.22 -32.15
CA LEU A 78 12.28 7.74 -31.49
C LEU A 78 11.63 8.86 -32.32
N ALA A 79 12.43 9.84 -32.75
CA ALA A 79 11.97 10.90 -33.65
C ALA A 79 11.54 10.39 -35.04
N ALA A 80 12.08 9.26 -35.49
CA ALA A 80 11.66 8.56 -36.71
C ALA A 80 10.38 7.70 -36.53
N GLY A 81 9.81 7.62 -35.32
CA GLY A 81 8.53 6.92 -35.05
C GLY A 81 8.63 5.41 -34.84
N ILE A 82 9.81 4.88 -34.50
CA ILE A 82 10.04 3.44 -34.29
C ILE A 82 8.99 2.81 -33.35
N VAL A 83 8.65 3.47 -32.25
CA VAL A 83 7.72 2.97 -31.23
C VAL A 83 6.32 2.81 -31.82
N GLY A 84 5.82 3.82 -32.52
CA GLY A 84 4.50 3.77 -33.16
C GLY A 84 4.41 2.75 -34.28
N ASN A 85 5.47 2.63 -35.09
CA ASN A 85 5.54 1.66 -36.19
C ASN A 85 5.59 0.21 -35.68
N LEU A 86 6.46 -0.08 -34.69
CA LEU A 86 6.54 -1.40 -34.07
C LEU A 86 5.24 -1.78 -33.34
N THR A 87 4.67 -0.86 -32.56
CA THR A 87 3.41 -1.10 -31.82
C THR A 87 2.25 -1.37 -32.78
N SER A 88 2.12 -0.60 -33.87
CA SER A 88 1.11 -0.84 -34.91
C SER A 88 1.30 -2.19 -35.62
N ALA A 89 2.54 -2.70 -35.69
CA ALA A 89 2.85 -4.03 -36.21
C ALA A 89 2.65 -5.16 -35.17
N GLY A 90 2.26 -4.85 -33.93
CA GLY A 90 2.06 -5.82 -32.85
C GLY A 90 3.34 -6.20 -32.08
N VAL A 91 4.36 -5.34 -32.09
CA VAL A 91 5.64 -5.53 -31.37
C VAL A 91 5.75 -4.46 -30.27
N ARG A 92 5.90 -4.90 -29.01
CA ARG A 92 6.02 -3.99 -27.85
C ARG A 92 7.34 -3.21 -27.94
N CYS A 93 7.31 -1.89 -27.72
CA CYS A 93 8.49 -1.04 -27.79
C CYS A 93 8.51 0.00 -26.67
N PHE A 94 9.61 0.06 -25.92
CA PHE A 94 9.84 0.96 -24.79
C PHE A 94 10.58 2.23 -25.24
N GLY A 95 9.88 3.35 -25.10
CA GLY A 95 10.26 4.69 -25.50
C GLY A 95 9.00 5.49 -25.89
N PRO A 96 9.09 6.83 -26.02
CA PRO A 96 7.98 7.65 -26.47
C PRO A 96 7.70 7.50 -27.97
N THR A 97 6.47 7.81 -28.40
CA THR A 97 6.13 7.95 -29.84
C THR A 97 6.81 9.19 -30.45
N ALA A 98 6.76 9.37 -31.78
CA ALA A 98 7.36 10.54 -32.43
C ALA A 98 6.73 11.87 -31.97
N GLU A 99 5.44 11.85 -31.67
CA GLU A 99 4.67 12.97 -31.13
C GLU A 99 5.12 13.30 -29.71
N ALA A 100 5.24 12.29 -28.83
CA ALA A 100 5.75 12.47 -27.48
C ALA A 100 7.25 12.85 -27.47
N ALA A 101 8.03 12.42 -28.47
CA ALA A 101 9.43 12.76 -28.67
C ALA A 101 9.67 14.20 -29.19
N GLN A 102 8.61 14.99 -29.44
CA GLN A 102 8.76 16.43 -29.75
C GLN A 102 9.37 17.22 -28.59
N LEU A 103 9.30 16.71 -27.34
CA LEU A 103 9.98 17.30 -26.18
C LEU A 103 11.51 17.39 -26.32
N GLU A 104 12.15 16.48 -27.06
CA GLU A 104 13.58 16.56 -27.41
C GLU A 104 13.79 17.09 -28.83
N SER A 105 13.04 16.56 -29.80
CA SER A 105 13.28 16.80 -31.22
C SER A 105 12.87 18.19 -31.73
N SER A 106 12.04 18.92 -30.98
CA SER A 106 11.66 20.30 -31.27
C SER A 106 11.71 21.17 -30.01
N LYS A 107 12.81 21.89 -29.83
CA LYS A 107 12.98 22.78 -28.66
C LYS A 107 11.91 23.86 -28.61
N ARG A 108 11.43 24.36 -29.77
CA ARG A 108 10.27 25.25 -29.80
C ARG A 108 9.04 24.59 -29.15
N PHE A 109 8.68 23.36 -29.56
CA PHE A 109 7.55 22.63 -28.95
C PHE A 109 7.74 22.46 -27.44
N ALA A 110 8.93 22.03 -27.00
CA ALA A 110 9.24 21.81 -25.59
C ALA A 110 9.06 23.09 -24.74
N LYS A 111 9.49 24.25 -25.25
CA LYS A 111 9.34 25.53 -24.57
C LYS A 111 7.88 26.02 -24.57
N GLU A 112 7.18 25.96 -25.71
CA GLU A 112 5.75 26.28 -25.81
C GLU A 112 4.90 25.38 -24.89
N PHE A 113 5.25 24.09 -24.78
CA PHE A 113 4.60 23.13 -23.88
C PHE A 113 4.83 23.50 -22.40
N MET A 114 6.06 23.85 -22.02
CA MET A 114 6.35 24.26 -20.65
C MET A 114 5.61 25.54 -20.25
N ASP A 115 5.45 26.50 -21.16
CA ASP A 115 4.64 27.69 -20.93
C ASP A 115 3.15 27.34 -20.76
N ARG A 116 2.58 26.48 -21.63
CA ARG A 116 1.17 26.03 -21.55
C ARG A 116 0.83 25.38 -20.20
N HIS A 117 1.74 24.57 -19.65
CA HIS A 117 1.51 23.82 -18.41
C HIS A 117 2.10 24.49 -17.15
N GLY A 118 2.76 25.64 -17.29
CA GLY A 118 3.41 26.34 -16.17
C GLY A 118 4.55 25.52 -15.55
N ILE A 119 5.39 24.90 -16.38
CA ILE A 119 6.62 24.20 -15.97
C ILE A 119 7.77 25.23 -15.96
N PRO A 120 8.56 25.34 -14.87
CA PRO A 120 9.58 26.38 -14.77
C PRO A 120 10.73 26.16 -15.76
N THR A 121 11.02 27.16 -16.59
CA THR A 121 12.13 27.17 -17.57
C THR A 121 12.72 28.59 -17.70
N ALA A 122 13.79 28.76 -18.49
CA ALA A 122 14.38 30.04 -18.85
C ALA A 122 13.40 30.91 -19.68
N ARG A 123 13.38 32.23 -19.49
CA ARG A 123 12.65 33.16 -20.39
C ARG A 123 13.17 33.04 -21.81
N TRP A 124 12.31 33.03 -22.82
CA TRP A 124 12.70 32.63 -24.18
C TRP A 124 11.82 33.23 -25.29
N ARG A 125 12.26 33.09 -26.55
CA ARG A 125 11.45 33.28 -27.76
C ARG A 125 12.03 32.49 -28.93
N ALA A 126 11.20 32.05 -29.87
CA ALA A 126 11.64 31.41 -31.12
C ALA A 126 11.57 32.35 -32.33
N PHE A 127 12.45 32.10 -33.31
CA PHE A 127 12.61 32.92 -34.52
C PHE A 127 12.88 32.07 -35.76
N THR A 128 12.37 32.55 -36.91
CA THR A 128 12.63 32.03 -38.26
C THR A 128 13.34 33.04 -39.17
N LYS A 129 13.70 34.22 -38.64
CA LYS A 129 14.53 35.23 -39.32
C LYS A 129 15.66 35.70 -38.40
N PRO A 130 16.91 35.84 -38.89
CA PRO A 130 18.03 36.27 -38.07
C PRO A 130 17.93 37.74 -37.63
N GLU A 131 17.31 38.61 -38.43
CA GLU A 131 17.14 40.04 -38.11
C GLU A 131 16.26 40.25 -36.86
N GLU A 132 15.12 39.56 -36.80
CA GLU A 132 14.20 39.61 -35.65
C GLU A 132 14.83 39.01 -34.39
N ALA A 133 15.62 37.94 -34.56
CA ALA A 133 16.38 37.29 -33.50
C ALA A 133 17.46 38.22 -32.90
N CYS A 134 18.27 38.87 -33.74
CA CYS A 134 19.26 39.84 -33.30
C CYS A 134 18.61 41.06 -32.65
N SER A 135 17.49 41.56 -33.19
CA SER A 135 16.74 42.65 -32.57
C SER A 135 16.24 42.29 -31.18
N PHE A 136 15.79 41.05 -30.95
CA PHE A 136 15.37 40.57 -29.63
C PHE A 136 16.54 40.50 -28.65
N ILE A 137 17.70 39.93 -29.06
CA ILE A 137 18.93 39.90 -28.25
C ILE A 137 19.32 41.31 -27.78
N MET A 138 19.26 42.30 -28.68
CA MET A 138 19.62 43.69 -28.39
C MET A 138 18.58 44.45 -27.55
N SER A 139 17.32 44.00 -27.50
CA SER A 139 16.22 44.70 -26.84
C SER A 139 15.67 44.02 -25.57
N SER A 140 16.23 42.89 -25.14
CA SER A 140 15.79 42.16 -23.94
C SER A 140 16.24 42.83 -22.64
N ASP A 141 15.39 42.81 -21.62
CA ASP A 141 15.68 43.23 -20.24
C ASP A 141 16.47 42.18 -19.43
N PHE A 142 16.92 41.11 -20.08
CA PHE A 142 17.57 39.95 -19.49
C PHE A 142 18.66 39.38 -20.43
N PRO A 143 19.62 38.59 -19.92
CA PRO A 143 20.71 38.06 -20.74
C PRO A 143 20.22 36.96 -21.69
N ALA A 144 19.65 37.37 -22.82
CA ALA A 144 19.20 36.52 -23.93
C ALA A 144 20.40 35.97 -24.75
N LEU A 145 21.30 35.25 -24.07
CA LEU A 145 22.63 34.87 -24.57
C LEU A 145 22.75 33.38 -24.93
N VAL A 146 21.71 32.57 -24.73
CA VAL A 146 21.72 31.14 -25.09
C VAL A 146 20.94 30.97 -26.39
N VAL A 147 21.65 30.58 -27.47
CA VAL A 147 21.06 30.38 -28.81
C VAL A 147 21.06 28.88 -29.12
N LYS A 148 19.88 28.32 -29.36
CA LYS A 148 19.65 26.88 -29.60
C LYS A 148 18.99 26.65 -30.95
N ALA A 149 19.58 25.78 -31.79
CA ALA A 149 18.90 25.25 -32.97
C ALA A 149 17.71 24.38 -32.52
N SER A 150 16.51 24.59 -33.08
CA SER A 150 15.30 23.94 -32.57
C SER A 150 15.28 22.43 -32.82
N GLY A 151 15.82 21.97 -33.95
CA GLY A 151 15.84 20.55 -34.32
C GLY A 151 16.92 19.71 -33.61
N LEU A 152 16.99 18.43 -33.98
CA LEU A 152 18.05 17.52 -33.54
C LEU A 152 19.38 17.88 -34.21
N ALA A 153 20.34 18.34 -33.40
CA ALA A 153 21.66 18.79 -33.83
C ALA A 153 22.80 18.03 -33.12
N ALA A 154 22.56 16.77 -32.71
CA ALA A 154 23.51 15.86 -32.06
C ALA A 154 24.33 16.51 -30.91
N GLY A 155 23.67 17.28 -30.05
CA GLY A 155 24.30 18.02 -28.93
C GLY A 155 25.18 19.22 -29.33
N LYS A 156 25.40 19.48 -30.62
CA LYS A 156 26.27 20.56 -31.13
C LYS A 156 25.54 21.87 -31.44
N GLY A 157 24.21 21.86 -31.56
CA GLY A 157 23.38 23.02 -31.91
C GLY A 157 22.97 23.91 -30.74
N VAL A 158 23.84 24.12 -29.76
CA VAL A 158 23.62 25.00 -28.59
C VAL A 158 24.86 25.86 -28.37
N ILE A 159 24.70 27.17 -28.46
CA ILE A 159 25.76 28.15 -28.23
C ILE A 159 25.37 29.00 -27.01
N VAL A 160 26.29 29.10 -26.05
CA VAL A 160 26.16 29.94 -24.86
C VAL A 160 27.15 31.09 -25.01
N ALA A 161 26.64 32.25 -25.41
CA ALA A 161 27.42 33.45 -25.66
C ALA A 161 27.75 34.20 -24.36
N LYS A 162 28.82 35.01 -24.40
CA LYS A 162 29.29 35.88 -23.31
C LYS A 162 28.88 37.33 -23.51
N SER A 163 28.47 37.72 -24.72
CA SER A 163 27.97 39.06 -25.04
C SER A 163 26.87 39.01 -26.10
N THR A 164 26.14 40.12 -26.22
CA THR A 164 25.10 40.37 -27.23
C THR A 164 25.61 40.19 -28.66
N GLU A 165 26.87 40.55 -28.93
CA GLU A 165 27.49 40.44 -30.26
C GLU A 165 27.84 39.00 -30.61
N GLU A 166 28.30 38.21 -29.63
CA GLU A 166 28.56 36.77 -29.79
C GLU A 166 27.24 36.00 -29.97
N ALA A 167 26.18 36.37 -29.24
CA ALA A 167 24.84 35.81 -29.45
C ALA A 167 24.28 36.15 -30.84
N CYS A 168 24.41 37.41 -31.29
CA CYS A 168 24.00 37.81 -32.64
C CYS A 168 24.82 37.11 -33.74
N ARG A 169 26.10 36.78 -33.50
CA ARG A 169 26.90 35.98 -34.44
C ARG A 169 26.42 34.53 -34.50
N ALA A 170 26.16 33.91 -33.34
CA ALA A 170 25.61 32.55 -33.26
C ALA A 170 24.28 32.39 -34.03
N VAL A 171 23.44 33.43 -34.04
CA VAL A 171 22.23 33.49 -34.88
C VAL A 171 22.56 33.37 -36.37
N GLN A 172 23.58 34.09 -36.88
CA GLN A 172 23.96 34.02 -38.30
C GLN A 172 24.61 32.66 -38.64
N GLU A 173 25.51 32.15 -37.79
CA GLU A 173 26.18 30.85 -37.98
C GLU A 173 25.16 29.70 -38.05
N ILE A 174 24.09 29.75 -37.25
CA ILE A 174 23.01 28.73 -37.28
C ILE A 174 22.10 28.91 -38.51
N MET A 175 21.69 30.15 -38.84
CA MET A 175 20.60 30.42 -39.79
C MET A 175 21.05 30.77 -41.22
N GLN A 176 22.10 31.57 -41.40
CA GLN A 176 22.62 31.98 -42.71
C GLN A 176 23.59 30.95 -43.28
N ASP A 177 24.60 30.56 -42.50
CA ASP A 177 25.61 29.56 -42.92
C ASP A 177 25.05 28.12 -42.90
N LYS A 178 23.84 27.93 -42.36
CA LYS A 178 23.13 26.66 -42.25
C LYS A 178 23.97 25.54 -41.62
N ALA A 179 24.77 25.86 -40.60
CA ALA A 179 25.72 24.93 -39.97
C ALA A 179 25.10 23.60 -39.45
N TYR A 180 23.76 23.56 -39.28
CA TYR A 180 23.01 22.39 -38.83
C TYR A 180 21.89 21.97 -39.82
N GLY A 181 21.92 22.47 -41.06
CA GLY A 181 20.89 22.21 -42.07
C GLY A 181 19.47 22.59 -41.59
N ALA A 182 18.49 21.74 -41.89
CA ALA A 182 17.08 21.96 -41.52
C ALA A 182 16.86 22.14 -40.01
N ALA A 183 17.73 21.60 -39.14
CA ALA A 183 17.61 21.77 -37.69
C ALA A 183 17.78 23.23 -37.23
N GLY A 184 18.38 24.09 -38.06
CA GLY A 184 18.58 25.53 -37.81
C GLY A 184 17.50 26.47 -38.38
N GLU A 185 16.49 25.96 -39.10
CA GLU A 185 15.43 26.79 -39.73
C GLU A 185 14.55 27.53 -38.70
N THR A 186 14.48 27.02 -37.48
CA THR A 186 13.98 27.74 -36.32
C THR A 186 15.03 27.69 -35.23
N ILE A 187 15.30 28.84 -34.60
CA ILE A 187 16.10 28.93 -33.39
C ILE A 187 15.24 29.30 -32.19
N VAL A 188 15.66 28.86 -31.00
CA VAL A 188 15.20 29.34 -29.70
C VAL A 188 16.31 30.18 -29.10
N ILE A 189 15.99 31.40 -28.66
CA ILE A 189 16.87 32.24 -27.86
C ILE A 189 16.30 32.30 -26.46
N GLU A 190 17.13 32.07 -25.45
CA GLU A 190 16.72 32.07 -24.05
C GLU A 190 17.71 32.74 -23.08
N GLU A 191 17.19 33.02 -21.90
CA GLU A 191 17.87 33.56 -20.73
C GLU A 191 18.99 32.65 -20.25
N LEU A 192 20.19 33.22 -20.10
CA LEU A 192 21.32 32.56 -19.47
C LEU A 192 21.04 32.36 -17.97
N LEU A 193 20.72 31.12 -17.59
CA LEU A 193 20.51 30.73 -16.19
C LEU A 193 21.84 30.42 -15.50
N GLU A 194 21.99 30.89 -14.25
CA GLU A 194 23.11 30.56 -13.37
C GLU A 194 22.70 29.53 -12.31
N GLY A 195 23.57 28.56 -12.04
CA GLY A 195 23.35 27.53 -11.00
C GLY A 195 24.26 26.30 -11.15
N GLU A 196 23.88 25.24 -10.46
CA GLU A 196 24.37 23.87 -10.72
C GLU A 196 23.44 23.19 -11.74
N GLU A 197 24.00 22.59 -12.80
CA GLU A 197 23.26 21.77 -13.75
C GLU A 197 23.14 20.34 -13.22
N VAL A 198 21.93 19.79 -13.16
CA VAL A 198 21.66 18.41 -12.70
C VAL A 198 20.66 17.71 -13.62
N SER A 199 20.82 16.41 -13.77
CA SER A 199 19.99 15.55 -14.60
C SER A 199 18.99 14.80 -13.74
N CYS A 200 17.69 15.02 -13.96
CA CYS A 200 16.62 14.33 -13.26
C CYS A 200 15.81 13.49 -14.26
N LEU A 201 15.86 12.18 -14.08
CA LEU A 201 15.19 11.21 -14.94
C LEU A 201 14.01 10.55 -14.20
N CYS A 202 13.05 10.01 -14.93
CA CYS A 202 12.06 9.07 -14.40
C CYS A 202 11.73 7.96 -15.41
N PHE A 203 11.28 6.82 -14.88
CA PHE A 203 10.42 5.91 -15.63
C PHE A 203 8.98 6.44 -15.58
N THR A 204 8.23 6.28 -16.67
CA THR A 204 6.80 6.60 -16.71
C THR A 204 6.02 5.77 -17.72
N ASP A 205 4.81 5.37 -17.31
CA ASP A 205 3.82 4.62 -18.09
C ASP A 205 2.76 5.53 -18.75
N GLY A 206 3.01 6.83 -18.80
CA GLY A 206 2.04 7.85 -19.23
C GLY A 206 1.19 8.44 -18.11
N ARG A 207 1.31 7.94 -16.87
CA ARG A 207 0.56 8.44 -15.69
C ARG A 207 1.40 8.41 -14.41
N THR A 208 1.97 7.26 -14.08
CA THR A 208 2.89 7.05 -12.96
C THR A 208 4.23 7.72 -13.28
N VAL A 209 4.79 8.48 -12.34
CA VAL A 209 6.19 8.94 -12.41
C VAL A 209 7.02 8.34 -11.28
N ALA A 210 7.99 7.51 -11.66
CA ALA A 210 9.00 6.94 -10.77
C ALA A 210 10.36 7.60 -11.00
N PRO A 211 10.75 8.61 -10.20
CA PRO A 211 12.02 9.31 -10.37
C PRO A 211 13.22 8.40 -10.08
N MET A 212 14.28 8.61 -10.84
CA MET A 212 15.60 8.03 -10.60
C MET A 212 16.40 8.98 -9.68
N PRO A 213 17.44 8.50 -8.98
CA PRO A 213 18.36 9.38 -8.28
C PRO A 213 19.02 10.35 -9.28
N PRO A 214 19.17 11.64 -8.92
CA PRO A 214 19.66 12.65 -9.85
C PRO A 214 21.14 12.43 -10.16
N ALA A 215 21.54 12.64 -11.41
CA ALA A 215 22.93 12.55 -11.86
C ALA A 215 23.48 13.93 -12.21
N GLN A 216 24.80 14.03 -12.40
CA GLN A 216 25.43 15.16 -13.07
C GLN A 216 26.56 14.62 -13.98
N ASP A 217 26.65 15.14 -15.19
CA ASP A 217 27.70 14.82 -16.16
C ASP A 217 28.77 15.93 -16.24
N HIS A 218 29.85 15.66 -16.97
CA HIS A 218 30.90 16.63 -17.27
C HIS A 218 31.07 16.77 -18.79
N LYS A 219 30.34 17.72 -19.39
CA LYS A 219 30.33 18.00 -20.84
C LYS A 219 31.67 18.50 -21.38
N ARG A 220 32.54 19.07 -20.55
CA ARG A 220 33.82 19.70 -20.96
C ARG A 220 34.97 18.69 -21.08
N LEU A 221 35.76 18.81 -22.15
CA LEU A 221 36.82 17.87 -22.52
C LEU A 221 37.94 17.75 -21.48
N LEU A 222 38.36 18.88 -20.89
CA LEU A 222 39.55 18.98 -20.03
C LEU A 222 39.18 19.15 -18.56
N GLU A 223 40.13 18.80 -17.70
CA GLU A 223 40.04 18.97 -16.24
C GLU A 223 39.83 20.45 -15.87
N GLY A 224 39.12 20.72 -14.78
CA GLY A 224 38.66 22.07 -14.41
C GLY A 224 37.49 22.59 -15.27
N ASP A 225 36.76 21.70 -15.92
CA ASP A 225 35.69 22.01 -16.89
C ASP A 225 36.16 22.93 -18.04
N HIS A 226 37.37 22.71 -18.53
CA HIS A 226 37.99 23.46 -19.63
C HIS A 226 37.85 22.79 -21.01
N GLY A 227 38.23 23.52 -22.06
CA GLY A 227 38.19 23.03 -23.45
C GLY A 227 36.79 23.04 -24.08
N PRO A 228 36.62 22.38 -25.25
CA PRO A 228 35.33 22.32 -25.94
C PRO A 228 34.28 21.50 -25.19
N ASN A 229 33.01 21.71 -25.52
CA ASN A 229 31.93 20.80 -25.15
C ASN A 229 32.05 19.48 -25.94
N THR A 230 31.63 18.41 -25.30
CA THR A 230 31.63 17.03 -25.78
C THR A 230 30.27 16.39 -25.49
N GLY A 231 30.07 15.13 -25.85
CA GLY A 231 28.92 14.34 -25.41
C GLY A 231 29.04 13.79 -23.98
N GLY A 232 29.80 14.46 -23.10
CA GLY A 232 30.11 14.02 -21.75
C GLY A 232 31.40 13.19 -21.67
N MET A 233 32.30 13.58 -20.76
CA MET A 233 33.57 12.90 -20.42
C MET A 233 33.50 12.05 -19.15
N GLY A 234 32.36 12.05 -18.46
CA GLY A 234 32.10 11.28 -17.25
C GLY A 234 30.81 11.75 -16.60
N ALA A 235 30.30 10.98 -15.65
CA ALA A 235 29.11 11.30 -14.87
C ALA A 235 29.18 10.65 -13.49
N TYR A 236 28.34 11.09 -12.56
CA TYR A 236 28.18 10.48 -11.25
C TYR A 236 26.75 10.57 -10.74
N CYS A 237 26.40 9.66 -9.82
CA CYS A 237 25.07 9.52 -9.24
C CYS A 237 25.18 8.93 -7.81
N PRO A 238 24.42 9.42 -6.81
CA PRO A 238 23.53 10.59 -6.85
C PRO A 238 24.30 11.93 -6.77
N ALA A 239 23.71 12.99 -7.32
CA ALA A 239 24.19 14.37 -7.18
C ALA A 239 23.79 14.96 -5.81
N PRO A 240 24.74 15.19 -4.87
CA PRO A 240 24.44 15.58 -3.48
C PRO A 240 23.84 16.99 -3.33
N GLN A 241 23.91 17.82 -4.38
CA GLN A 241 23.28 19.14 -4.44
C GLN A 241 21.74 19.07 -4.37
N VAL A 242 21.15 17.92 -4.75
CA VAL A 242 19.71 17.72 -4.76
C VAL A 242 19.27 16.96 -3.50
N SER A 243 18.65 17.67 -2.54
CA SER A 243 18.05 17.03 -1.36
C SER A 243 16.82 16.19 -1.72
N LYS A 244 16.42 15.26 -0.84
CA LYS A 244 15.18 14.45 -1.03
C LYS A 244 13.94 15.35 -1.21
N ASP A 245 13.86 16.46 -0.46
CA ASP A 245 12.78 17.46 -0.57
C ASP A 245 12.81 18.22 -1.92
N LEU A 246 14.00 18.54 -2.44
CA LEU A 246 14.17 19.18 -3.75
C LEU A 246 13.89 18.22 -4.91
N LEU A 247 14.27 16.94 -4.79
CA LEU A 247 13.91 15.89 -5.76
C LEU A 247 12.39 15.69 -5.82
N LEU A 248 11.69 15.75 -4.68
CA LEU A 248 10.22 15.70 -4.64
C LEU A 248 9.59 16.95 -5.27
N LYS A 249 10.16 18.14 -5.05
CA LYS A 249 9.75 19.37 -5.76
C LYS A 249 9.91 19.18 -7.27
N ILE A 250 11.06 18.71 -7.75
CA ILE A 250 11.34 18.44 -9.17
C ILE A 250 10.36 17.40 -9.74
N LYS A 251 10.09 16.29 -9.01
CA LYS A 251 9.07 15.30 -9.42
C LYS A 251 7.73 15.99 -9.66
N ASN A 252 7.26 16.80 -8.72
CA ASN A 252 5.89 17.31 -8.74
C ASN A 252 5.71 18.53 -9.66
N THR A 253 6.70 19.42 -9.77
CA THR A 253 6.59 20.66 -10.58
C THR A 253 7.15 20.54 -12.00
N ILE A 254 7.92 19.49 -12.29
CA ILE A 254 8.52 19.27 -13.62
C ILE A 254 8.09 17.90 -14.17
N LEU A 255 8.52 16.78 -13.56
CA LEU A 255 8.39 15.46 -14.20
C LEU A 255 6.93 14.99 -14.32
N GLN A 256 6.18 14.97 -13.22
CA GLN A 256 4.76 14.60 -13.19
C GLN A 256 3.94 15.57 -14.06
N ARG A 257 4.15 16.88 -13.89
CA ARG A 257 3.49 17.93 -14.68
C ARG A 257 3.73 17.80 -16.19
N THR A 258 4.91 17.32 -16.61
CA THR A 258 5.21 17.03 -18.02
C THR A 258 4.40 15.83 -18.51
N VAL A 259 4.37 14.73 -17.75
CA VAL A 259 3.60 13.53 -18.11
C VAL A 259 2.09 13.83 -18.15
N ASP A 260 1.57 14.51 -17.13
CA ASP A 260 0.17 14.92 -17.03
C ASP A 260 -0.23 15.82 -18.23
N GLY A 261 0.59 16.83 -18.56
CA GLY A 261 0.34 17.75 -19.67
C GLY A 261 0.40 17.06 -21.04
N MET A 262 1.35 16.15 -21.25
CA MET A 262 1.45 15.35 -22.49
C MET A 262 0.26 14.39 -22.64
N GLN A 263 -0.19 13.76 -21.54
CA GLN A 263 -1.41 12.95 -21.52
C GLN A 263 -2.67 13.82 -21.76
N GLN A 264 -2.73 15.05 -21.26
CA GLN A 264 -3.83 15.99 -21.49
C GLN A 264 -3.91 16.48 -22.94
N GLU A 265 -2.77 16.71 -23.60
CA GLU A 265 -2.70 17.07 -25.03
C GLU A 265 -2.86 15.87 -25.98
N GLY A 266 -3.17 14.68 -25.46
CA GLY A 266 -3.43 13.48 -26.27
C GLY A 266 -2.19 12.79 -26.82
N MET A 267 -0.99 13.17 -26.35
CA MET A 267 0.31 12.64 -26.76
C MET A 267 1.01 11.95 -25.58
N PRO A 268 0.42 10.88 -24.99
CA PRO A 268 0.88 10.29 -23.73
C PRO A 268 2.35 9.86 -23.80
N TYR A 269 3.13 10.29 -22.82
CA TYR A 269 4.57 10.06 -22.78
C TYR A 269 4.90 8.76 -22.02
N THR A 270 5.49 7.78 -22.70
CA THR A 270 5.91 6.49 -22.12
C THR A 270 7.41 6.28 -22.21
N GLY A 271 7.98 5.50 -21.27
CA GLY A 271 9.40 5.13 -21.27
C GLY A 271 10.22 5.90 -20.24
N VAL A 272 11.33 6.52 -20.68
CA VAL A 272 12.20 7.37 -19.84
C VAL A 272 12.04 8.83 -20.25
N LEU A 273 11.65 9.68 -19.30
CA LEU A 273 11.77 11.13 -19.45
C LEU A 273 13.04 11.59 -18.74
N TYR A 274 13.88 12.34 -19.45
CA TYR A 274 15.02 13.07 -18.88
C TYR A 274 14.69 14.57 -18.88
N ALA A 275 14.97 15.25 -17.77
CA ALA A 275 14.99 16.71 -17.69
C ALA A 275 16.38 17.17 -17.24
N GLY A 276 17.03 18.01 -18.06
CA GLY A 276 18.22 18.76 -17.68
C GLY A 276 17.77 20.03 -16.94
N ILE A 277 18.22 20.21 -15.70
CA ILE A 277 17.69 21.23 -14.78
C ILE A 277 18.82 22.11 -14.26
N MET A 278 18.63 23.42 -14.32
CA MET A 278 19.47 24.38 -13.60
C MET A 278 18.90 24.67 -12.21
N LEU A 279 19.72 24.48 -11.17
CA LEU A 279 19.40 24.83 -9.79
C LEU A 279 19.67 26.32 -9.56
N THR A 280 18.72 27.16 -9.97
CA THR A 280 18.82 28.62 -9.84
C THR A 280 18.42 29.11 -8.44
N LYS A 281 18.69 30.39 -8.14
CA LYS A 281 18.26 31.05 -6.89
C LYS A 281 16.73 31.04 -6.70
N ASP A 282 15.96 30.99 -7.78
CA ASP A 282 14.49 30.88 -7.78
C ASP A 282 13.99 29.42 -7.60
N GLY A 283 14.92 28.46 -7.64
CA GLY A 283 14.66 27.02 -7.66
C GLY A 283 14.98 26.35 -9.00
N PRO A 284 14.51 25.10 -9.20
CA PRO A 284 14.82 24.32 -10.40
C PRO A 284 14.09 24.87 -11.63
N LYS A 285 14.83 25.11 -12.72
CA LYS A 285 14.31 25.49 -14.05
C LYS A 285 14.82 24.50 -15.09
N VAL A 286 13.95 24.03 -15.99
CA VAL A 286 14.31 23.11 -17.08
C VAL A 286 15.10 23.85 -18.17
N LEU A 287 16.23 23.27 -18.58
CA LEU A 287 17.07 23.68 -19.70
C LEU A 287 16.66 22.99 -21.00
N GLU A 288 16.35 21.70 -20.93
CA GLU A 288 15.89 20.85 -22.02
C GLU A 288 15.31 19.53 -21.49
N PHE A 289 14.47 18.88 -22.31
CA PHE A 289 14.11 17.48 -22.12
C PHE A 289 14.88 16.60 -23.11
N ASN A 290 15.13 15.36 -22.71
CA ASN A 290 15.61 14.31 -23.59
C ASN A 290 14.71 13.06 -23.41
N CYS A 291 14.55 12.25 -24.45
CA CYS A 291 13.51 11.24 -24.55
C CYS A 291 13.95 9.79 -24.21
N ARG A 292 15.10 9.69 -23.52
CA ARG A 292 15.92 8.50 -23.33
C ARG A 292 16.98 8.77 -22.26
N PHE A 293 17.62 7.74 -21.72
CA PHE A 293 18.77 7.92 -20.82
C PHE A 293 19.88 8.78 -21.48
N GLY A 294 20.58 9.58 -20.68
CA GLY A 294 21.84 10.19 -21.10
C GLY A 294 22.97 9.15 -21.20
N ASP A 295 23.99 9.47 -21.98
CA ASP A 295 25.26 8.73 -22.05
C ASP A 295 26.37 9.78 -21.85
N PRO A 296 27.11 9.81 -20.72
CA PRO A 296 27.46 8.63 -19.93
C PRO A 296 26.65 8.39 -18.63
N GLU A 297 25.45 8.96 -18.49
CA GLU A 297 24.70 8.91 -17.22
C GLU A 297 24.00 7.58 -16.95
N CYS A 298 23.58 6.87 -18.01
CA CYS A 298 23.05 5.51 -17.89
C CYS A 298 24.04 4.58 -17.16
N GLN A 299 25.33 4.75 -17.46
CA GLN A 299 26.47 4.04 -16.88
C GLN A 299 26.72 4.31 -15.39
N VAL A 300 25.99 5.23 -14.75
CA VAL A 300 25.98 5.43 -13.28
C VAL A 300 24.60 5.28 -12.63
N ILE A 301 23.50 5.48 -13.37
CA ILE A 301 22.15 5.32 -12.84
C ILE A 301 21.78 3.83 -12.74
N LEU A 302 21.90 3.05 -13.83
CA LEU A 302 21.47 1.64 -13.84
C LEU A 302 22.27 0.71 -12.91
N PRO A 303 23.57 0.92 -12.64
CA PRO A 303 24.28 0.15 -11.62
C PRO A 303 23.81 0.40 -10.17
N LEU A 304 23.08 1.48 -9.91
CA LEU A 304 22.44 1.75 -8.61
C LEU A 304 21.00 1.21 -8.53
N LEU A 305 20.42 0.69 -9.62
CA LEU A 305 19.08 0.10 -9.61
C LEU A 305 19.12 -1.31 -8.99
N LYS A 306 18.43 -1.48 -7.86
CA LYS A 306 18.30 -2.77 -7.15
C LYS A 306 17.18 -3.64 -7.73
N SER A 307 16.08 -3.04 -8.21
CA SER A 307 15.00 -3.77 -8.90
C SER A 307 15.47 -4.40 -10.21
N ASP A 308 14.74 -5.41 -10.69
CA ASP A 308 14.93 -5.94 -12.03
C ASP A 308 14.45 -4.93 -13.08
N LEU A 309 15.34 -4.52 -13.99
CA LEU A 309 15.02 -3.59 -15.06
C LEU A 309 14.02 -4.18 -16.06
N TYR A 310 14.00 -5.51 -16.24
CA TYR A 310 13.02 -6.18 -17.07
C TYR A 310 11.60 -5.99 -16.52
N GLU A 311 11.40 -6.15 -15.22
CA GLU A 311 10.09 -5.98 -14.57
C GLU A 311 9.62 -4.52 -14.58
N VAL A 312 10.53 -3.56 -14.37
CA VAL A 312 10.24 -2.13 -14.45
C VAL A 312 9.84 -1.73 -15.89
N ILE A 313 10.54 -2.25 -16.91
CA ILE A 313 10.19 -1.98 -18.32
C ILE A 313 8.88 -2.67 -18.71
N GLN A 314 8.67 -3.93 -18.32
CA GLN A 314 7.44 -4.66 -18.62
C GLN A 314 6.23 -3.97 -17.99
N SER A 315 6.26 -3.66 -16.69
CA SER A 315 5.17 -2.95 -16.01
C SER A 315 4.92 -1.54 -16.57
N THR A 316 5.96 -0.84 -17.03
CA THR A 316 5.82 0.42 -17.77
C THR A 316 5.06 0.23 -19.08
N LEU A 317 5.37 -0.83 -19.85
CA LEU A 317 4.68 -1.17 -21.10
C LEU A 317 3.24 -1.67 -20.90
N ASP A 318 2.93 -2.22 -19.73
CA ASP A 318 1.61 -2.72 -19.36
C ASP A 318 0.70 -1.66 -18.70
N GLY A 319 1.19 -0.43 -18.49
CA GLY A 319 0.42 0.65 -17.84
C GLY A 319 0.30 0.50 -16.31
N LEU A 320 1.24 -0.20 -15.70
CA LEU A 320 1.22 -0.68 -14.31
C LEU A 320 2.53 -0.38 -13.55
N LEU A 321 3.28 0.69 -13.90
CA LEU A 321 4.56 1.01 -13.23
C LEU A 321 4.41 1.21 -11.71
N CYS A 322 3.21 1.58 -11.25
CA CYS A 322 2.88 1.67 -9.83
C CYS A 322 2.96 0.34 -9.06
N THR A 323 2.91 -0.83 -9.74
CA THR A 323 3.06 -2.15 -9.11
C THR A 323 4.50 -2.68 -9.11
N SER A 324 5.43 -2.04 -9.83
CA SER A 324 6.86 -2.38 -9.81
C SER A 324 7.71 -1.10 -9.80
N LEU A 325 7.60 -0.34 -8.71
CA LEU A 325 8.37 0.88 -8.52
C LEU A 325 9.88 0.55 -8.34
N PRO A 326 10.79 1.29 -9.00
CA PRO A 326 12.22 1.03 -8.93
C PRO A 326 12.79 1.34 -7.55
N VAL A 327 13.45 0.34 -6.96
CA VAL A 327 14.22 0.43 -5.71
C VAL A 327 15.69 0.66 -6.05
N TRP A 328 16.36 1.54 -5.32
CA TRP A 328 17.74 1.96 -5.57
C TRP A 328 18.66 1.61 -4.40
N LEU A 329 19.96 1.50 -4.65
CA LEU A 329 20.97 1.26 -3.62
C LEU A 329 21.21 2.54 -2.79
N GLU A 330 20.73 2.57 -1.55
CA GLU A 330 21.07 3.62 -0.60
C GLU A 330 22.55 3.51 -0.12
N ASN A 331 23.12 4.63 0.31
CA ASN A 331 24.50 4.73 0.84
C ASN A 331 25.56 4.16 -0.13
N ARG A 332 25.34 4.41 -1.43
CA ARG A 332 26.26 4.12 -2.53
C ARG A 332 26.32 5.30 -3.50
N THR A 333 27.48 5.47 -4.11
CA THR A 333 27.74 6.40 -5.21
C THR A 333 28.31 5.60 -6.37
N ALA A 334 27.76 5.79 -7.56
CA ALA A 334 28.35 5.34 -8.81
C ALA A 334 29.00 6.52 -9.53
N ILE A 335 30.21 6.32 -10.05
CA ILE A 335 30.91 7.28 -10.91
C ILE A 335 31.39 6.56 -12.16
N THR A 336 31.40 7.25 -13.29
CA THR A 336 31.95 6.74 -14.53
C THR A 336 32.84 7.78 -15.20
N VAL A 337 33.94 7.31 -15.80
CA VAL A 337 34.90 8.15 -16.53
C VAL A 337 35.03 7.63 -17.95
N VAL A 338 34.88 8.51 -18.92
CA VAL A 338 34.99 8.20 -20.35
C VAL A 338 36.46 8.20 -20.77
N MET A 339 36.89 7.15 -21.46
CA MET A 339 38.10 7.15 -22.27
C MET A 339 37.72 7.47 -23.72
N ALA A 340 38.38 8.46 -24.31
CA ALA A 340 38.15 8.95 -25.66
C ALA A 340 39.42 8.85 -26.53
N SER A 341 39.24 8.83 -27.86
CA SER A 341 40.35 8.89 -28.81
C SER A 341 40.95 10.30 -28.91
N LYS A 342 42.28 10.37 -29.03
CA LYS A 342 43.03 11.60 -29.34
C LYS A 342 42.37 12.40 -30.47
N GLY A 343 42.09 13.68 -30.20
CA GLY A 343 41.50 14.62 -31.15
C GLY A 343 39.98 14.85 -30.99
N TYR A 344 39.27 13.96 -30.28
CA TYR A 344 37.88 14.18 -29.86
C TYR A 344 37.75 15.51 -29.08
N PRO A 345 36.73 16.37 -29.34
CA PRO A 345 35.53 16.18 -30.18
C PRO A 345 35.66 16.60 -31.66
N GLY A 346 36.87 16.93 -32.13
CA GLY A 346 37.18 17.09 -33.55
C GLY A 346 37.44 15.74 -34.24
N ASP A 347 38.35 15.71 -35.23
CA ASP A 347 38.79 14.47 -35.88
C ASP A 347 39.61 13.59 -34.93
N TYR A 348 39.41 12.27 -34.98
CA TYR A 348 40.03 11.32 -34.06
C TYR A 348 40.41 10.00 -34.73
N THR A 349 41.36 9.28 -34.13
CA THR A 349 41.83 7.98 -34.65
C THR A 349 40.85 6.83 -34.37
N LYS A 350 40.74 5.92 -35.35
CA LYS A 350 40.00 4.65 -35.29
C LYS A 350 40.95 3.49 -35.61
N GLY A 351 40.57 2.27 -35.23
CA GLY A 351 41.32 1.04 -35.49
C GLY A 351 42.49 0.80 -34.55
N VAL A 352 42.62 1.58 -33.48
CA VAL A 352 43.67 1.42 -32.46
C VAL A 352 43.29 0.29 -31.52
N GLU A 353 44.21 -0.65 -31.27
CA GLU A 353 44.01 -1.79 -30.37
C GLU A 353 43.84 -1.35 -28.90
N ILE A 354 42.92 -2.01 -28.19
CA ILE A 354 42.62 -1.77 -26.78
C ILE A 354 42.93 -3.03 -25.96
N THR A 355 43.67 -2.87 -24.87
CA THR A 355 44.00 -3.94 -23.90
C THR A 355 43.67 -3.51 -22.46
N GLY A 356 43.76 -4.43 -21.49
CA GLY A 356 43.56 -4.13 -20.06
C GLY A 356 42.15 -4.40 -19.50
N PHE A 357 41.25 -5.03 -20.27
CA PHE A 357 39.88 -5.33 -19.83
C PHE A 357 39.82 -6.35 -18.67
N PRO A 358 40.53 -7.52 -18.71
CA PRO A 358 40.51 -8.48 -17.61
C PRO A 358 41.04 -7.88 -16.29
N GLU A 359 42.06 -7.02 -16.37
CA GLU A 359 42.66 -6.35 -15.23
C GLU A 359 41.71 -5.31 -14.61
N ALA A 360 40.95 -4.58 -15.42
CA ALA A 360 39.90 -3.69 -14.92
C ALA A 360 38.73 -4.47 -14.30
N GLN A 361 38.30 -5.58 -14.91
CA GLN A 361 37.24 -6.43 -14.37
C GLN A 361 37.65 -7.09 -13.04
N ALA A 362 38.92 -7.50 -12.90
CA ALA A 362 39.47 -8.06 -11.66
C ALA A 362 39.49 -7.07 -10.47
N LEU A 363 39.36 -5.76 -10.72
CA LEU A 363 39.21 -4.73 -9.69
C LEU A 363 37.75 -4.51 -9.25
N GLY A 364 36.79 -5.29 -9.77
CA GLY A 364 35.36 -5.08 -9.49
C GLY A 364 34.86 -3.73 -10.03
N LEU A 365 35.20 -3.46 -11.29
CA LEU A 365 34.80 -2.28 -12.05
C LEU A 365 34.04 -2.71 -13.31
N GLU A 366 32.97 -1.99 -13.66
CA GLU A 366 32.20 -2.25 -14.88
C GLU A 366 32.81 -1.43 -16.03
N VAL A 367 33.02 -2.07 -17.19
CA VAL A 367 33.63 -1.42 -18.37
C VAL A 367 32.63 -1.41 -19.52
N PHE A 368 31.87 -0.32 -19.65
CA PHE A 368 30.85 -0.20 -20.69
C PHE A 368 31.49 0.35 -21.98
N HIS A 369 31.54 -0.50 -23.00
CA HIS A 369 32.04 -0.13 -24.32
C HIS A 369 31.07 0.82 -25.02
N ALA A 370 31.61 1.84 -25.68
CA ALA A 370 30.89 2.71 -26.61
C ALA A 370 31.47 2.51 -28.03
N GLY A 371 32.25 3.47 -28.54
CA GLY A 371 32.91 3.39 -29.84
C GLY A 371 34.03 2.35 -29.92
N THR A 372 33.68 1.06 -29.94
CA THR A 372 34.59 -0.08 -30.16
C THR A 372 34.03 -1.06 -31.19
N VAL A 373 34.90 -1.80 -31.87
CA VAL A 373 34.52 -2.89 -32.77
C VAL A 373 35.50 -4.07 -32.64
N LEU A 374 35.05 -5.29 -32.92
CA LEU A 374 35.94 -6.44 -33.07
C LEU A 374 36.56 -6.43 -34.46
N LYS A 375 37.88 -6.55 -34.54
CA LYS A 375 38.64 -6.69 -35.79
C LYS A 375 39.81 -7.64 -35.57
N ASP A 376 39.97 -8.63 -36.44
CA ASP A 376 41.09 -9.59 -36.43
C ASP A 376 41.30 -10.27 -35.05
N GLY A 377 40.20 -10.56 -34.35
CA GLY A 377 40.18 -11.15 -33.00
C GLY A 377 40.44 -10.18 -31.84
N LYS A 378 40.71 -8.91 -32.13
CA LYS A 378 41.05 -7.85 -31.15
C LYS A 378 39.91 -6.83 -31.02
N VAL A 379 39.83 -6.17 -29.86
CA VAL A 379 38.97 -4.98 -29.68
C VAL A 379 39.73 -3.74 -30.14
N VAL A 380 39.13 -2.95 -31.03
CA VAL A 380 39.73 -1.70 -31.54
C VAL A 380 38.79 -0.50 -31.43
N THR A 381 39.35 0.72 -31.40
CA THR A 381 38.59 1.98 -31.36
C THR A 381 37.75 2.19 -32.64
N ASN A 382 36.53 2.70 -32.51
CA ASN A 382 35.63 3.00 -33.62
C ASN A 382 34.78 4.28 -33.42
N GLY A 383 34.98 5.03 -32.33
CA GLY A 383 34.25 6.27 -32.07
C GLY A 383 35.04 7.22 -31.18
N GLY A 384 34.63 8.48 -31.14
CA GLY A 384 35.34 9.52 -30.39
C GLY A 384 35.36 9.25 -28.88
N ARG A 385 34.21 8.85 -28.31
CA ARG A 385 34.12 8.21 -27.00
C ARG A 385 34.24 6.70 -27.19
N VAL A 386 35.23 6.08 -26.55
CA VAL A 386 35.61 4.68 -26.79
C VAL A 386 34.91 3.76 -25.80
N LEU A 387 35.03 4.03 -24.51
CA LEU A 387 34.44 3.24 -23.41
C LEU A 387 34.33 4.08 -22.14
N THR A 388 33.68 3.55 -21.12
CA THR A 388 33.61 4.15 -19.79
C THR A 388 33.97 3.15 -18.70
N VAL A 389 34.76 3.57 -17.72
CA VAL A 389 35.07 2.79 -16.50
C VAL A 389 34.18 3.28 -15.37
N THR A 390 33.29 2.40 -14.88
CA THR A 390 32.36 2.68 -13.77
C THR A 390 32.82 2.01 -12.48
N ALA A 391 32.83 2.77 -11.38
CA ALA A 391 33.02 2.27 -10.02
C ALA A 391 31.77 2.55 -9.16
N ILE A 392 31.40 1.59 -8.30
CA ILE A 392 30.33 1.73 -7.31
C ILE A 392 30.95 1.54 -5.93
N ARG A 393 30.92 2.56 -5.07
CA ARG A 393 31.50 2.54 -3.71
C ARG A 393 30.60 3.35 -2.76
N GLU A 394 30.98 3.44 -1.48
CA GLU A 394 30.20 4.10 -0.43
C GLU A 394 30.21 5.63 -0.49
N ASN A 395 31.19 6.25 -1.16
CA ASN A 395 31.24 7.70 -1.39
C ASN A 395 31.97 8.06 -2.70
N LEU A 396 31.79 9.30 -3.17
CA LEU A 396 32.28 9.80 -4.45
C LEU A 396 33.82 9.80 -4.56
N ASN A 397 34.55 10.18 -3.50
CA ASN A 397 36.02 10.20 -3.52
C ASN A 397 36.58 8.79 -3.73
N VAL A 398 36.10 7.81 -2.96
CA VAL A 398 36.56 6.42 -3.08
C VAL A 398 36.14 5.83 -4.42
N ALA A 399 34.93 6.12 -4.91
CA ALA A 399 34.51 5.70 -6.24
C ALA A 399 35.43 6.27 -7.34
N LEU A 400 35.84 7.54 -7.25
CA LEU A 400 36.72 8.19 -8.23
C LEU A 400 38.12 7.56 -8.26
N GLU A 401 38.73 7.31 -7.09
CA GLU A 401 40.05 6.66 -7.02
C GLU A 401 40.02 5.19 -7.48
N GLU A 402 38.91 4.50 -7.26
CA GLU A 402 38.71 3.14 -7.76
C GLU A 402 38.55 3.11 -9.29
N ALA A 403 37.77 4.03 -9.88
CA ALA A 403 37.68 4.18 -11.33
C ALA A 403 39.04 4.50 -11.97
N LYS A 404 39.87 5.34 -11.33
CA LYS A 404 41.24 5.65 -11.78
C LYS A 404 42.15 4.43 -11.89
N LYS A 405 41.97 3.40 -11.05
CA LYS A 405 42.72 2.14 -11.15
C LYS A 405 42.38 1.39 -12.45
N GLY A 406 41.11 1.33 -12.83
CA GLY A 406 40.67 0.77 -14.10
C GLY A 406 41.16 1.56 -15.32
N LEU A 407 41.14 2.91 -15.25
CA LEU A 407 41.68 3.79 -16.29
C LEU A 407 43.20 3.63 -16.50
N ALA A 408 43.94 3.21 -15.47
CA ALA A 408 45.38 2.93 -15.56
C ALA A 408 45.68 1.50 -16.07
N ALA A 409 44.74 0.57 -15.91
CA ALA A 409 44.83 -0.78 -16.45
C ALA A 409 44.54 -0.81 -17.96
N ILE A 410 43.45 -0.16 -18.40
CA ILE A 410 43.03 -0.11 -19.79
C ILE A 410 43.95 0.78 -20.62
N LYS A 411 44.37 0.30 -21.80
CA LYS A 411 45.38 0.97 -22.65
C LYS A 411 45.02 0.89 -24.13
N PHE A 412 45.08 2.04 -24.79
CA PHE A 412 45.13 2.20 -26.24
C PHE A 412 45.93 3.47 -26.59
N GLU A 413 46.53 3.53 -27.78
CA GLU A 413 47.34 4.69 -28.17
C GLU A 413 46.49 5.97 -28.26
N GLY A 414 46.94 7.03 -27.59
CA GLY A 414 46.26 8.32 -27.60
C GLY A 414 44.96 8.38 -26.77
N ALA A 415 44.76 7.46 -25.82
CA ALA A 415 43.66 7.56 -24.87
C ALA A 415 43.69 8.87 -24.08
N ILE A 416 42.56 9.59 -24.04
CA ILE A 416 42.36 10.78 -23.22
C ILE A 416 41.15 10.59 -22.29
N TYR A 417 41.28 11.02 -21.04
CA TYR A 417 40.26 10.95 -20.00
C TYR A 417 40.54 12.00 -18.91
N ARG A 418 39.50 12.35 -18.13
CA ARG A 418 39.59 13.30 -17.01
C ARG A 418 39.75 12.59 -15.67
N LYS A 419 40.54 13.15 -14.76
CA LYS A 419 40.80 12.61 -13.40
C LYS A 419 40.02 13.34 -12.30
N ASP A 420 39.19 14.31 -12.67
CA ASP A 420 38.47 15.23 -11.79
C ASP A 420 36.94 15.10 -11.89
N ILE A 421 36.41 14.04 -12.51
CA ILE A 421 34.96 13.81 -12.59
C ILE A 421 34.35 13.84 -11.18
N GLY A 422 33.31 14.67 -10.98
CA GLY A 422 32.65 14.87 -9.70
C GLY A 422 33.31 15.85 -8.73
N TYR A 423 34.37 16.57 -9.13
CA TYR A 423 35.07 17.52 -8.25
C TYR A 423 34.16 18.58 -7.60
N ARG A 424 33.11 19.03 -8.31
CA ARG A 424 32.10 19.98 -7.81
C ARG A 424 31.31 19.41 -6.63
N ALA A 425 30.86 18.16 -6.71
CA ALA A 425 30.19 17.48 -5.59
C ALA A 425 31.13 17.19 -4.41
N ILE A 426 32.41 16.86 -4.67
CA ILE A 426 33.41 16.67 -3.61
C ILE A 426 33.59 17.99 -2.85
N ALA A 427 33.81 19.11 -3.55
CA ALA A 427 33.95 20.42 -2.94
C ALA A 427 32.67 20.86 -2.19
N PHE A 428 31.48 20.57 -2.75
CA PHE A 428 30.19 20.85 -2.12
C PHE A 428 29.96 20.06 -0.83
N LEU A 429 30.37 18.78 -0.78
CA LEU A 429 30.31 17.93 0.42
C LEU A 429 31.35 18.31 1.49
N GLN A 430 32.42 19.03 1.11
CA GLN A 430 33.45 19.54 2.03
C GLN A 430 33.08 20.90 2.65
N GLN A 431 31.98 21.54 2.24
CA GLN A 431 31.53 22.79 2.87
C GLN A 431 30.94 22.51 4.26
N PRO A 432 31.38 23.21 5.33
CA PRO A 432 30.85 23.02 6.67
C PRO A 432 29.41 23.50 6.76
N ARG A 433 28.47 22.56 6.87
CA ARG A 433 27.05 22.85 7.16
C ARG A 433 26.85 22.99 8.67
N GLY A 434 26.07 23.97 9.09
CA GLY A 434 25.53 24.00 10.44
C GLY A 434 24.40 22.99 10.57
N LEU A 435 24.38 22.23 11.67
CA LEU A 435 23.32 21.24 11.94
C LEU A 435 21.96 21.91 12.09
N THR A 436 20.98 21.46 11.31
CA THR A 436 19.57 21.81 11.49
C THR A 436 18.86 20.82 12.42
N TYR A 437 17.73 21.22 13.01
CA TYR A 437 16.95 20.35 13.89
C TYR A 437 16.37 19.10 13.17
N LYS A 438 16.16 19.20 11.84
CA LYS A 438 15.82 18.08 10.96
C LYS A 438 17.01 17.14 10.71
N GLU A 439 18.25 17.64 10.75
CA GLU A 439 19.47 16.80 10.69
C GLU A 439 19.81 16.15 12.03
N SER A 440 19.36 16.72 13.17
CA SER A 440 19.25 15.98 14.45
C SER A 440 18.01 15.06 14.52
N GLY A 441 17.34 14.82 13.39
CA GLY A 441 16.29 13.79 13.26
C GLY A 441 14.87 14.21 13.64
N VAL A 442 14.56 15.51 13.74
CA VAL A 442 13.22 16.01 14.09
C VAL A 442 12.61 16.85 12.96
N ASP A 443 11.61 16.31 12.23
CA ASP A 443 10.96 16.97 11.11
C ASP A 443 9.68 17.72 11.51
N ILE A 444 9.85 18.98 11.89
CA ILE A 444 8.76 19.93 12.20
C ILE A 444 7.74 20.03 11.05
N ALA A 445 8.14 19.88 9.78
CA ALA A 445 7.21 19.96 8.65
C ALA A 445 6.32 18.70 8.58
N ALA A 446 6.88 17.52 8.87
CA ALA A 446 6.11 16.28 9.01
C ALA A 446 5.11 16.37 10.18
N GLY A 447 5.54 16.85 11.36
CA GLY A 447 4.64 17.10 12.49
C GLY A 447 3.47 18.03 12.13
N ASN A 448 3.75 19.15 11.44
CA ASN A 448 2.72 20.06 10.95
C ASN A 448 1.78 19.44 9.88
N MET A 449 2.24 18.44 9.12
CA MET A 449 1.39 17.68 8.20
C MET A 449 0.49 16.68 8.94
N LEU A 450 1.01 16.03 9.99
CA LEU A 450 0.22 15.14 10.85
C LEU A 450 -0.93 15.92 11.51
N VAL A 451 -0.65 17.07 12.14
CA VAL A 451 -1.68 17.90 12.81
C VAL A 451 -2.84 18.23 11.86
N LYS A 452 -2.55 18.53 10.58
CA LYS A 452 -3.58 18.79 9.55
C LYS A 452 -4.42 17.55 9.21
N LYS A 453 -3.82 16.36 9.20
CA LYS A 453 -4.52 15.07 8.99
C LYS A 453 -5.41 14.69 10.17
N ILE A 454 -4.93 14.84 11.41
CA ILE A 454 -5.66 14.39 12.61
C ILE A 454 -6.72 15.38 13.11
N LYS A 455 -6.62 16.67 12.76
CA LYS A 455 -7.60 17.70 13.16
C LYS A 455 -9.08 17.34 12.85
N PRO A 456 -9.48 16.85 11.67
CA PRO A 456 -10.86 16.38 11.44
C PRO A 456 -11.24 15.14 12.28
N LEU A 457 -10.30 14.26 12.60
CA LEU A 457 -10.55 13.07 13.41
C LEU A 457 -10.85 13.43 14.86
N ALA A 458 -10.05 14.33 15.45
CA ALA A 458 -10.31 14.88 16.78
C ALA A 458 -11.61 15.71 16.81
N LYS A 459 -11.88 16.52 15.77
CA LYS A 459 -13.12 17.30 15.64
C LYS A 459 -14.39 16.45 15.68
N ALA A 460 -14.33 15.23 15.14
CA ALA A 460 -15.45 14.28 15.19
C ALA A 460 -15.79 13.75 16.60
N THR A 461 -15.00 14.10 17.63
CA THR A 461 -15.22 13.72 19.03
C THR A 461 -15.80 14.85 19.90
N SER A 462 -16.08 16.04 19.35
CA SER A 462 -16.74 17.14 20.06
C SER A 462 -18.05 16.71 20.74
N ARG A 463 -18.27 17.15 21.98
CA ARG A 463 -19.44 16.81 22.82
C ARG A 463 -19.94 18.00 23.63
N PRO A 464 -21.14 17.96 24.26
CA PRO A 464 -21.53 18.96 25.25
C PRO A 464 -20.44 19.14 26.31
N GLY A 465 -20.01 20.38 26.51
CA GLY A 465 -18.85 20.77 27.32
C GLY A 465 -17.57 21.08 26.53
N CYS A 466 -17.37 20.55 25.32
CA CYS A 466 -16.18 20.82 24.52
C CYS A 466 -16.42 20.70 23.01
N ASP A 467 -16.20 21.80 22.29
CA ASP A 467 -15.96 21.75 20.85
C ASP A 467 -14.45 21.74 20.58
N VAL A 468 -13.94 20.59 20.10
CA VAL A 468 -12.50 20.33 19.96
C VAL A 468 -11.88 21.22 18.88
N ASP A 469 -10.71 21.81 19.14
CA ASP A 469 -9.88 22.40 18.10
C ASP A 469 -8.38 22.19 18.38
N LEU A 470 -7.69 21.47 17.50
CA LEU A 470 -6.25 21.19 17.66
C LEU A 470 -5.40 22.39 17.20
N GLY A 471 -4.39 22.74 18.00
CA GLY A 471 -3.42 23.81 17.73
C GLY A 471 -3.32 24.90 18.80
N GLY A 472 -4.12 24.83 19.87
CA GLY A 472 -3.96 25.67 21.07
C GLY A 472 -3.00 25.07 22.10
N PHE A 473 -2.53 25.89 23.06
CA PHE A 473 -1.64 25.46 24.14
C PHE A 473 -2.28 24.48 25.15
N ALA A 474 -3.60 24.54 25.31
CA ALA A 474 -4.39 23.65 26.13
C ALA A 474 -5.84 23.66 25.62
N GLY A 475 -6.52 22.51 25.71
CA GLY A 475 -7.96 22.44 25.50
C GLY A 475 -8.75 22.76 26.77
N LEU A 476 -10.01 23.17 26.61
CA LEU A 476 -10.92 23.55 27.70
C LEU A 476 -12.17 22.67 27.69
N PHE A 477 -12.75 22.43 28.87
CA PHE A 477 -13.99 21.67 29.03
C PHE A 477 -14.93 22.36 30.04
N ASP A 478 -16.12 22.74 29.60
CA ASP A 478 -17.18 23.35 30.42
C ASP A 478 -18.10 22.27 31.02
N LEU A 479 -17.89 21.98 32.30
CA LEU A 479 -18.68 21.03 33.09
C LEU A 479 -20.17 21.43 33.19
N LYS A 480 -20.46 22.74 33.19
CA LYS A 480 -21.83 23.26 33.28
C LYS A 480 -22.56 23.11 31.95
N ALA A 481 -21.89 23.35 30.82
CA ALA A 481 -22.42 23.05 29.49
C ALA A 481 -22.54 21.54 29.22
N ALA A 482 -21.76 20.70 29.89
CA ALA A 482 -21.94 19.25 29.92
C ALA A 482 -23.07 18.77 30.86
N GLY A 483 -23.66 19.66 31.67
CA GLY A 483 -24.84 19.39 32.50
C GLY A 483 -24.60 19.09 33.98
N PHE A 484 -23.35 19.12 34.46
CA PHE A 484 -23.00 18.84 35.86
C PHE A 484 -23.35 20.01 36.81
N LYS A 485 -23.60 19.70 38.08
CA LYS A 485 -24.02 20.66 39.12
C LYS A 485 -23.04 20.78 40.28
N ASP A 486 -22.61 19.66 40.85
CA ASP A 486 -21.59 19.56 41.90
C ASP A 486 -20.58 18.42 41.57
N PRO A 487 -19.85 18.56 40.45
CA PRO A 487 -18.98 17.51 39.95
C PRO A 487 -17.73 17.31 40.82
N LEU A 488 -17.41 16.05 41.06
CA LEU A 488 -16.04 15.59 41.30
C LEU A 488 -15.39 15.23 39.96
N LEU A 489 -14.11 15.57 39.81
CA LEU A 489 -13.29 15.10 38.69
C LEU A 489 -12.49 13.86 39.10
N ALA A 490 -12.41 12.90 38.19
CA ALA A 490 -11.48 11.78 38.25
C ALA A 490 -10.51 11.90 37.06
N SER A 491 -9.23 11.65 37.29
CA SER A 491 -8.18 11.61 36.26
C SER A 491 -7.45 10.27 36.34
N GLY A 492 -7.21 9.65 35.20
CA GLY A 492 -6.52 8.36 35.08
C GLY A 492 -5.53 8.38 33.93
N THR A 493 -4.34 7.81 34.16
CA THR A 493 -3.23 7.75 33.20
C THR A 493 -2.76 6.32 33.07
N ASP A 494 -2.66 5.80 31.85
CA ASP A 494 -2.05 4.50 31.55
C ASP A 494 -1.47 4.49 30.11
N GLY A 495 -0.78 3.42 29.74
CA GLY A 495 -0.25 3.18 28.40
C GLY A 495 -0.75 1.86 27.79
N VAL A 496 -0.30 1.56 26.58
CA VAL A 496 -0.53 0.24 25.95
C VAL A 496 0.57 -0.77 26.31
N GLY A 497 1.75 -0.30 26.70
CA GLY A 497 2.87 -1.15 27.08
C GLY A 497 3.34 -2.08 25.95
N THR A 498 3.86 -3.25 26.30
CA THR A 498 4.56 -4.13 25.33
C THR A 498 3.67 -4.82 24.30
N LYS A 499 2.33 -4.65 24.36
CA LYS A 499 1.42 -4.99 23.23
C LYS A 499 1.78 -4.21 21.97
N LEU A 500 2.35 -3.00 22.09
CA LEU A 500 2.90 -2.21 20.98
C LEU A 500 3.97 -2.95 20.16
N LYS A 501 4.75 -3.84 20.79
CA LYS A 501 5.75 -4.63 20.05
C LYS A 501 5.10 -5.68 19.14
N ILE A 502 3.94 -6.23 19.51
CA ILE A 502 3.19 -7.12 18.62
C ILE A 502 2.55 -6.29 17.49
N ALA A 503 2.00 -5.11 17.79
CA ALA A 503 1.46 -4.19 16.80
C ALA A 503 2.50 -3.81 15.72
N GLN A 504 3.71 -3.43 16.15
CA GLN A 504 4.87 -3.14 15.31
C GLN A 504 5.31 -4.37 14.48
N GLN A 505 5.31 -5.58 15.05
CA GLN A 505 5.67 -6.82 14.35
C GLN A 505 4.59 -7.34 13.39
N CYS A 506 3.32 -6.93 13.56
CA CYS A 506 2.20 -7.28 12.67
C CYS A 506 1.81 -6.14 11.71
N ASN A 507 2.52 -5.01 11.71
CA ASN A 507 2.18 -3.79 10.96
C ASN A 507 0.72 -3.30 11.20
N LYS A 508 0.18 -3.53 12.41
CA LYS A 508 -1.25 -3.35 12.72
C LYS A 508 -1.45 -2.33 13.83
N HIS A 509 -1.74 -1.09 13.43
CA HIS A 509 -1.65 0.10 14.27
C HIS A 509 -3.02 0.77 14.57
N ASP A 510 -4.04 0.47 13.75
CA ASP A 510 -5.35 1.13 13.74
C ASP A 510 -6.25 0.78 14.95
N THR A 511 -6.00 -0.37 15.58
CA THR A 511 -6.72 -0.89 16.73
C THR A 511 -6.17 -0.39 18.06
N ILE A 512 -4.88 -0.08 18.10
CA ILE A 512 -4.07 0.21 19.29
C ILE A 512 -4.56 1.45 20.05
N GLY A 513 -5.09 2.44 19.34
CA GLY A 513 -5.71 3.61 19.98
C GLY A 513 -6.94 3.27 20.84
N GLN A 514 -7.63 2.16 20.57
CA GLN A 514 -8.69 1.68 21.47
C GLN A 514 -8.14 1.03 22.73
N ASP A 515 -7.03 0.29 22.64
CA ASP A 515 -6.34 -0.21 23.84
C ASP A 515 -5.97 0.95 24.77
N LEU A 516 -5.33 2.00 24.24
CA LEU A 516 -4.90 3.16 25.02
C LEU A 516 -6.07 3.86 25.73
N VAL A 517 -7.15 4.15 25.01
CA VAL A 517 -8.33 4.80 25.59
C VAL A 517 -9.00 3.90 26.62
N ALA A 518 -9.18 2.60 26.32
CA ALA A 518 -9.88 1.66 27.19
C ALA A 518 -9.20 1.51 28.56
N MET A 519 -7.87 1.45 28.60
CA MET A 519 -7.12 1.36 29.86
C MET A 519 -7.46 2.53 30.80
N CYS A 520 -7.42 3.77 30.30
CA CYS A 520 -7.63 4.96 31.13
C CYS A 520 -9.13 5.21 31.45
N VAL A 521 -10.04 5.06 30.47
CA VAL A 521 -11.47 5.42 30.66
C VAL A 521 -12.22 4.43 31.55
N ASN A 522 -11.81 3.17 31.58
CA ASN A 522 -12.39 2.18 32.48
C ASN A 522 -11.87 2.33 33.93
N ASP A 523 -10.65 2.87 34.12
CA ASP A 523 -10.10 3.12 35.46
C ASP A 523 -10.79 4.30 36.16
N ILE A 524 -11.06 5.40 35.45
CA ILE A 524 -11.90 6.49 36.01
C ILE A 524 -13.35 6.06 36.25
N LEU A 525 -13.87 5.11 35.47
CA LEU A 525 -15.20 4.52 35.68
C LEU A 525 -15.31 3.79 37.04
N ALA A 526 -14.19 3.31 37.61
CA ALA A 526 -14.16 2.74 38.97
C ALA A 526 -14.42 3.77 40.09
N GLN A 527 -14.28 5.06 39.80
CA GLN A 527 -14.73 6.14 40.69
C GLN A 527 -16.21 6.53 40.45
N GLY A 528 -16.88 5.91 39.48
CA GLY A 528 -18.21 6.28 39.00
C GLY A 528 -18.20 7.39 37.92
N ALA A 529 -17.02 7.80 37.43
CA ALA A 529 -16.89 8.94 36.54
C ALA A 529 -17.30 8.63 35.09
N GLU A 530 -18.04 9.56 34.48
CA GLU A 530 -18.26 9.61 33.03
C GLU A 530 -17.02 10.20 32.34
N PRO A 531 -16.41 9.54 31.35
CA PRO A 531 -15.32 10.12 30.57
C PRO A 531 -15.76 11.39 29.83
N LEU A 532 -15.10 12.51 30.12
CA LEU A 532 -15.36 13.81 29.50
C LEU A 532 -14.42 14.07 28.34
N PHE A 533 -13.13 13.93 28.60
CA PHE A 533 -12.10 14.14 27.59
C PHE A 533 -10.89 13.23 27.79
N PHE A 534 -10.10 13.14 26.73
CA PHE A 534 -8.88 12.35 26.62
C PHE A 534 -7.77 13.22 26.04
N LEU A 535 -6.55 13.02 26.51
CA LEU A 535 -5.32 13.52 25.89
C LEU A 535 -4.39 12.34 25.59
N ASP A 536 -3.66 12.39 24.47
CA ASP A 536 -2.66 11.38 24.11
C ASP A 536 -1.23 11.96 24.04
N TYR A 537 -0.25 11.09 24.31
CA TYR A 537 1.17 11.38 24.13
C TYR A 537 1.76 10.26 23.27
N PHE A 538 2.16 10.62 22.06
CA PHE A 538 2.79 9.73 21.08
C PHE A 538 4.28 10.07 20.98
N SER A 539 5.15 9.15 21.38
CA SER A 539 6.61 9.30 21.22
C SER A 539 7.15 8.27 20.23
N CYS A 540 8.08 8.68 19.34
CA CYS A 540 8.65 7.79 18.33
C CYS A 540 10.10 8.10 18.00
N GLY A 541 10.85 7.10 17.54
CA GLY A 541 12.26 7.28 17.13
C GLY A 541 12.42 7.95 15.77
N LYS A 542 11.37 7.86 14.94
CA LYS A 542 11.18 8.62 13.71
C LYS A 542 9.69 8.65 13.37
N LEU A 543 9.18 9.80 12.95
CA LEU A 543 7.77 10.02 12.65
C LEU A 543 7.40 9.40 11.29
N ASP A 544 6.67 8.28 11.31
CA ASP A 544 5.90 7.83 10.14
C ASP A 544 4.48 8.40 10.17
N LEU A 545 4.12 9.12 9.12
CA LEU A 545 2.84 9.83 9.02
C LEU A 545 1.63 8.89 8.88
N ASN A 546 1.80 7.68 8.37
CA ASN A 546 0.69 6.75 8.14
C ASN A 546 0.42 5.92 9.41
N THR A 547 1.49 5.42 10.06
CA THR A 547 1.40 4.73 11.36
C THR A 547 0.81 5.65 12.43
N THR A 548 1.30 6.90 12.51
CA THR A 548 0.82 7.84 13.54
C THR A 548 -0.63 8.27 13.27
N GLU A 549 -1.00 8.52 12.01
CA GLU A 549 -2.40 8.78 11.63
C GLU A 549 -3.31 7.58 11.95
N ALA A 550 -2.87 6.34 11.70
CA ALA A 550 -3.63 5.13 12.02
C ALA A 550 -3.88 4.97 13.53
N VAL A 551 -2.86 5.22 14.37
CA VAL A 551 -2.98 5.17 15.83
C VAL A 551 -3.92 6.26 16.33
N VAL A 552 -3.72 7.52 15.94
CA VAL A 552 -4.57 8.65 16.39
C VAL A 552 -6.00 8.52 15.87
N ALA A 553 -6.21 7.98 14.67
CA ALA A 553 -7.54 7.60 14.20
C ALA A 553 -8.18 6.50 15.06
N GLY A 554 -7.38 5.56 15.57
CA GLY A 554 -7.80 4.57 16.57
C GLY A 554 -8.23 5.23 17.89
N ILE A 555 -7.45 6.20 18.39
CA ILE A 555 -7.74 6.96 19.61
C ILE A 555 -9.05 7.74 19.43
N ALA A 556 -9.18 8.54 18.37
CA ALA A 556 -10.39 9.31 18.09
C ALA A 556 -11.66 8.44 17.98
N ARG A 557 -11.58 7.31 17.26
CA ARG A 557 -12.68 6.31 17.21
C ARG A 557 -13.04 5.76 18.59
N ALA A 558 -12.04 5.55 19.44
CA ALA A 558 -12.22 5.00 20.78
C ALA A 558 -12.76 6.03 21.77
N CYS A 559 -12.35 7.29 21.70
CA CYS A 559 -12.94 8.40 22.45
C CYS A 559 -14.43 8.54 22.12
N GLY A 560 -14.80 8.48 20.84
CA GLY A 560 -16.19 8.45 20.39
C GLY A 560 -17.00 7.26 20.94
N LYS A 561 -16.40 6.06 21.05
CA LYS A 561 -17.03 4.90 21.72
C LYS A 561 -17.15 5.09 23.24
N ALA A 562 -16.19 5.74 23.87
CA ALA A 562 -16.15 5.97 25.32
C ALA A 562 -17.08 7.10 25.78
N GLY A 563 -17.49 7.98 24.85
CA GLY A 563 -18.30 9.17 25.12
C GLY A 563 -17.49 10.43 25.44
N CYS A 564 -16.17 10.44 25.19
CA CYS A 564 -15.29 11.56 25.50
C CYS A 564 -14.73 12.26 24.25
N ALA A 565 -14.32 13.53 24.43
CA ALA A 565 -13.60 14.29 23.41
C ALA A 565 -12.10 13.99 23.42
N LEU A 566 -11.49 13.75 22.26
CA LEU A 566 -10.03 13.80 22.09
C LEU A 566 -9.62 15.28 22.04
N LEU A 567 -9.27 15.83 23.21
CA LEU A 567 -9.16 17.27 23.45
C LEU A 567 -7.86 17.87 22.88
N GLY A 568 -6.84 17.04 22.71
CA GLY A 568 -5.50 17.41 22.28
C GLY A 568 -4.51 16.29 22.59
N GLY A 569 -3.26 16.48 22.18
CA GLY A 569 -2.20 15.52 22.42
C GLY A 569 -0.86 16.07 21.94
N GLU A 570 0.21 15.34 22.24
CA GLU A 570 1.58 15.68 21.88
C GLU A 570 2.18 14.59 20.98
N THR A 571 3.01 14.98 20.01
CA THR A 571 3.69 14.04 19.09
C THR A 571 5.17 14.34 19.05
N ALA A 572 5.93 13.61 19.86
CA ALA A 572 7.36 13.80 20.04
C ALA A 572 8.17 12.84 19.14
N GLU A 573 8.87 13.39 18.15
CA GLU A 573 9.95 12.68 17.46
C GLU A 573 11.22 12.81 18.32
N MET A 574 11.65 11.68 18.91
CA MET A 574 12.78 11.59 19.84
C MET A 574 13.76 10.51 19.34
N PRO A 575 14.58 10.85 18.32
CA PRO A 575 15.68 9.99 17.88
C PRO A 575 16.66 9.71 19.03
N ASP A 576 17.43 8.62 18.88
CA ASP A 576 18.32 8.00 19.88
C ASP A 576 17.64 7.49 21.16
N MET A 577 16.50 8.06 21.58
CA MET A 577 15.66 7.56 22.69
C MET A 577 14.84 6.33 22.28
N TYR A 578 14.34 6.32 21.03
CA TYR A 578 13.64 5.19 20.42
C TYR A 578 14.28 4.84 19.07
N SER A 579 14.20 3.57 18.65
CA SER A 579 14.68 3.16 17.32
C SER A 579 13.71 3.60 16.21
N PRO A 580 14.17 3.85 14.96
CA PRO A 580 13.29 4.15 13.84
C PRO A 580 12.23 3.06 13.62
N GLY A 581 10.97 3.47 13.44
CA GLY A 581 9.82 2.55 13.35
C GLY A 581 9.27 2.10 14.72
N GLU A 582 9.95 2.40 15.82
CA GLU A 582 9.43 2.19 17.17
C GLU A 582 8.75 3.45 17.70
N TYR A 583 7.64 3.24 18.40
CA TYR A 583 6.88 4.25 19.12
C TYR A 583 6.30 3.70 20.42
N ASP A 584 5.92 4.61 21.31
CA ASP A 584 5.30 4.37 22.62
C ASP A 584 4.10 5.29 22.83
N LEU A 585 3.17 4.92 23.72
CA LEU A 585 1.90 5.61 23.92
C LEU A 585 1.54 5.74 25.41
N ALA A 586 1.30 6.96 25.85
CA ALA A 586 0.62 7.27 27.11
C ALA A 586 -0.69 8.02 26.85
N GLY A 587 -1.70 7.79 27.69
CA GLY A 587 -3.04 8.34 27.56
C GLY A 587 -3.53 8.89 28.90
N PHE A 588 -4.33 9.95 28.85
CA PHE A 588 -4.80 10.68 30.03
C PHE A 588 -6.30 10.92 29.88
N ALA A 589 -7.11 10.17 30.64
CA ALA A 589 -8.56 10.32 30.65
C ALA A 589 -9.02 11.16 31.85
N VAL A 590 -9.81 12.20 31.60
CA VAL A 590 -10.50 12.97 32.63
C VAL A 590 -11.99 12.72 32.53
N GLY A 591 -12.61 12.37 33.65
CA GLY A 591 -14.04 12.18 33.79
C GLY A 591 -14.64 12.96 34.94
N ALA A 592 -15.98 12.97 35.01
CA ALA A 592 -16.71 13.56 36.13
C ALA A 592 -17.90 12.71 36.58
N MET A 593 -18.22 12.81 37.87
CA MET A 593 -19.45 12.33 38.47
C MET A 593 -20.00 13.39 39.43
N GLU A 594 -21.32 13.43 39.62
CA GLU A 594 -21.88 14.20 40.73
C GLU A 594 -21.39 13.59 42.07
N ARG A 595 -21.25 14.42 43.10
CA ARG A 595 -20.62 14.04 44.38
C ARG A 595 -21.24 12.80 45.06
N ASP A 596 -22.54 12.57 44.86
CA ASP A 596 -23.31 11.44 45.38
C ASP A 596 -23.17 10.14 44.56
N GLN A 597 -22.75 10.25 43.30
CA GLN A 597 -22.50 9.12 42.38
C GLN A 597 -21.10 8.49 42.54
N LYS A 598 -20.27 9.00 43.48
CA LYS A 598 -18.91 8.49 43.69
C LYS A 598 -18.89 7.03 44.15
N LEU A 599 -18.21 6.19 43.38
CA LEU A 599 -17.81 4.83 43.76
C LEU A 599 -16.36 4.79 44.31
N PRO A 600 -15.97 3.72 45.03
CA PRO A 600 -16.83 2.69 45.61
C PRO A 600 -17.52 3.15 46.90
N HIS A 601 -18.75 2.68 47.11
CA HIS A 601 -19.53 2.85 48.35
C HIS A 601 -19.10 1.83 49.41
N LEU A 602 -17.86 1.96 49.90
CA LEU A 602 -17.23 1.04 50.85
C LEU A 602 -18.06 0.80 52.13
N GLU A 603 -18.84 1.80 52.54
CA GLU A 603 -19.72 1.75 53.71
C GLU A 603 -20.93 0.83 53.55
N ARG A 604 -21.32 0.53 52.30
CA ARG A 604 -22.48 -0.32 51.96
C ARG A 604 -22.10 -1.79 51.74
N ILE A 605 -20.81 -2.09 51.62
CA ILE A 605 -20.33 -3.44 51.29
C ILE A 605 -20.40 -4.34 52.54
N THR A 606 -20.98 -5.51 52.37
CA THR A 606 -21.29 -6.48 53.44
C THR A 606 -20.92 -7.89 53.03
N GLU A 607 -20.63 -8.75 54.00
CA GLU A 607 -20.45 -10.18 53.76
C GLU A 607 -21.74 -10.79 53.17
N GLY A 608 -21.59 -11.66 52.17
CA GLY A 608 -22.71 -12.19 51.39
C GLY A 608 -23.19 -11.30 50.25
N ASP A 609 -22.57 -10.14 50.01
CA ASP A 609 -22.72 -9.41 48.75
C ASP A 609 -22.21 -10.23 47.56
N VAL A 610 -22.82 -10.03 46.40
CA VAL A 610 -22.53 -10.82 45.20
C VAL A 610 -21.54 -10.09 44.31
N VAL A 611 -20.59 -10.84 43.75
CA VAL A 611 -19.64 -10.37 42.75
C VAL A 611 -20.13 -10.76 41.36
N ILE A 612 -20.39 -9.78 40.49
CA ILE A 612 -20.75 -9.99 39.09
C ILE A 612 -19.54 -9.68 38.21
N GLY A 613 -19.09 -10.65 37.40
CA GLY A 613 -18.01 -10.48 36.45
C GLY A 613 -18.53 -10.18 35.05
N ILE A 614 -17.96 -9.18 34.38
CA ILE A 614 -18.26 -8.78 33.00
C ILE A 614 -17.22 -9.38 32.05
N ALA A 615 -17.65 -9.90 30.90
CA ALA A 615 -16.78 -10.53 29.91
C ALA A 615 -15.77 -9.54 29.26
N SER A 616 -14.50 -9.95 29.15
CA SER A 616 -13.51 -9.25 28.31
C SER A 616 -13.64 -9.64 26.83
N SER A 617 -13.15 -8.76 25.95
CA SER A 617 -13.00 -9.05 24.51
C SER A 617 -11.89 -10.07 24.21
N GLY A 618 -10.89 -10.15 25.08
CA GLY A 618 -9.68 -10.96 24.95
C GLY A 618 -8.74 -10.65 26.11
N LEU A 619 -7.44 -10.57 25.86
CA LEU A 619 -6.49 -9.99 26.81
C LEU A 619 -6.60 -8.46 26.82
N HIS A 620 -6.65 -7.86 28.01
CA HIS A 620 -6.41 -6.44 28.19
C HIS A 620 -4.90 -6.11 28.00
N SER A 621 -4.53 -4.84 27.76
CA SER A 621 -3.16 -4.45 27.34
C SER A 621 -2.00 -4.88 28.26
N ASN A 622 -2.29 -5.10 29.55
CA ASN A 622 -1.30 -5.54 30.53
C ASN A 622 -0.95 -7.05 30.42
N GLY A 623 0.22 -7.44 30.94
CA GLY A 623 0.72 -8.83 30.86
C GLY A 623 1.40 -9.22 29.54
N PHE A 624 1.36 -8.38 28.50
CA PHE A 624 1.95 -8.69 27.19
C PHE A 624 3.47 -8.96 27.18
N SER A 625 4.20 -8.52 28.21
CA SER A 625 5.62 -8.86 28.41
C SER A 625 5.84 -10.35 28.70
N LEU A 626 4.84 -11.03 29.28
CA LEU A 626 4.83 -12.48 29.46
C LEU A 626 4.35 -13.18 28.18
N VAL A 627 3.26 -12.70 27.57
CA VAL A 627 2.74 -13.22 26.28
C VAL A 627 3.85 -13.32 25.23
N ARG A 628 4.63 -12.25 25.02
CA ARG A 628 5.73 -12.24 24.04
C ARG A 628 6.84 -13.25 24.36
N LYS A 629 7.09 -13.55 25.65
CA LYS A 629 8.03 -14.60 26.08
C LYS A 629 7.48 -16.01 25.89
N ILE A 630 6.16 -16.18 25.91
CA ILE A 630 5.49 -17.45 25.63
C ILE A 630 5.50 -17.72 24.12
N VAL A 631 5.07 -16.75 23.31
CA VAL A 631 5.12 -16.85 21.83
C VAL A 631 6.55 -17.19 21.36
N ALA A 632 7.56 -16.46 21.86
CA ALA A 632 8.97 -16.69 21.51
C ALA A 632 9.59 -18.00 22.05
N LYS A 633 8.85 -18.79 22.83
CA LYS A 633 9.21 -20.17 23.23
C LYS A 633 8.38 -21.23 22.53
N SER A 634 7.17 -20.88 22.07
CA SER A 634 6.29 -21.74 21.29
C SER A 634 6.81 -21.97 19.87
N SER A 635 6.18 -22.87 19.13
CA SER A 635 6.41 -23.07 17.69
C SER A 635 5.71 -22.04 16.79
N LEU A 636 4.90 -21.13 17.34
CA LEU A 636 4.05 -20.21 16.59
C LEU A 636 4.70 -18.84 16.36
N GLN A 637 4.44 -18.26 15.19
CA GLN A 637 4.71 -16.85 14.87
C GLN A 637 3.40 -16.05 14.93
N TYR A 638 3.46 -14.72 14.92
CA TYR A 638 2.25 -13.89 14.93
C TYR A 638 1.39 -14.06 13.65
N SER A 639 2.02 -14.38 12.52
CA SER A 639 1.32 -14.75 11.27
C SER A 639 0.78 -16.18 11.24
N SER A 640 1.13 -17.03 12.22
CA SER A 640 0.56 -18.38 12.30
C SER A 640 -0.93 -18.32 12.66
N PRO A 641 -1.75 -19.31 12.22
CA PRO A 641 -3.13 -19.46 12.70
C PRO A 641 -3.20 -19.49 14.23
N ALA A 642 -4.29 -18.95 14.78
CA ALA A 642 -4.50 -18.93 16.21
C ALA A 642 -4.63 -20.36 16.81
N PRO A 643 -4.27 -20.56 18.09
CA PRO A 643 -4.37 -21.86 18.76
C PRO A 643 -5.78 -22.46 18.73
N GLU A 644 -5.88 -23.79 18.72
CA GLU A 644 -7.10 -24.51 18.35
C GLU A 644 -8.37 -24.06 19.12
N GLY A 645 -9.37 -23.59 18.38
CA GLY A 645 -10.63 -23.08 18.93
C GLY A 645 -10.56 -21.65 19.50
N CYS A 646 -9.49 -20.90 19.24
CA CYS A 646 -9.43 -19.45 19.47
C CYS A 646 -9.93 -18.61 18.29
N GLY A 647 -10.52 -19.25 17.27
CA GLY A 647 -11.01 -18.64 16.03
C GLY A 647 -10.03 -18.76 14.86
N ASP A 648 -10.52 -18.47 13.65
CA ASP A 648 -9.83 -18.77 12.38
C ASP A 648 -8.85 -17.65 11.92
N GLN A 649 -8.53 -16.73 12.83
CA GLN A 649 -7.66 -15.56 12.62
C GLN A 649 -6.20 -15.88 12.94
N THR A 650 -5.26 -14.97 12.63
CA THR A 650 -3.86 -15.15 13.04
C THR A 650 -3.68 -15.01 14.55
N LEU A 651 -2.60 -15.57 15.10
CA LEU A 651 -2.21 -15.37 16.50
C LEU A 651 -1.96 -13.88 16.80
N GLY A 652 -1.41 -13.14 15.85
CA GLY A 652 -1.22 -11.69 15.90
C GLY A 652 -2.56 -10.95 16.02
N ASP A 653 -3.53 -11.25 15.16
CA ASP A 653 -4.87 -10.66 15.22
C ASP A 653 -5.59 -10.94 16.53
N LEU A 654 -5.54 -12.19 17.00
CA LEU A 654 -6.12 -12.61 18.27
C LEU A 654 -5.50 -11.84 19.44
N LEU A 655 -4.16 -11.75 19.50
CA LEU A 655 -3.46 -11.02 20.54
C LEU A 655 -3.65 -9.48 20.42
N LEU A 656 -3.89 -8.97 19.22
CA LEU A 656 -4.21 -7.55 18.96
C LEU A 656 -5.73 -7.25 19.01
N THR A 657 -6.54 -8.18 19.53
CA THR A 657 -7.94 -7.90 19.91
C THR A 657 -7.96 -6.71 20.88
N PRO A 658 -8.71 -5.64 20.61
CA PRO A 658 -8.73 -4.45 21.48
C PRO A 658 -9.32 -4.72 22.86
N THR A 659 -8.74 -4.09 23.88
CA THR A 659 -9.34 -3.95 25.22
C THR A 659 -10.74 -3.33 25.10
N ARG A 660 -11.70 -3.86 25.84
CA ARG A 660 -13.11 -3.46 25.76
C ARG A 660 -13.36 -2.19 26.58
N ILE A 661 -14.09 -1.24 26.01
CA ILE A 661 -14.51 0.01 26.67
C ILE A 661 -15.88 -0.24 27.31
N TYR A 662 -15.99 -0.06 28.62
CA TYR A 662 -17.24 -0.29 29.35
C TYR A 662 -17.98 0.99 29.75
N SER A 663 -17.39 2.18 29.56
CA SER A 663 -17.96 3.45 30.02
C SER A 663 -19.38 3.68 29.49
N HIS A 664 -19.59 3.54 28.18
CA HIS A 664 -20.91 3.78 27.58
C HIS A 664 -21.96 2.71 27.98
N SER A 665 -21.57 1.45 28.13
CA SER A 665 -22.50 0.35 28.41
C SER A 665 -22.81 0.17 29.90
N LEU A 666 -21.86 0.42 30.80
CA LEU A 666 -22.05 0.18 32.25
C LEU A 666 -22.35 1.44 33.06
N LEU A 667 -21.98 2.65 32.61
CA LEU A 667 -22.29 3.88 33.36
C LEU A 667 -23.79 4.06 33.70
N PRO A 668 -24.77 3.66 32.85
CA PRO A 668 -26.19 3.65 33.25
C PRO A 668 -26.48 2.69 34.42
N VAL A 669 -25.84 1.52 34.43
CA VAL A 669 -25.96 0.51 35.50
C VAL A 669 -25.31 1.01 36.80
N LEU A 670 -24.15 1.68 36.72
CA LEU A 670 -23.50 2.31 37.87
C LEU A 670 -24.38 3.43 38.46
N ARG A 671 -24.94 4.30 37.60
CA ARG A 671 -25.83 5.41 37.98
C ARG A 671 -27.20 4.98 38.55
N SER A 672 -27.52 3.68 38.59
CA SER A 672 -28.68 3.16 39.33
C SER A 672 -28.59 3.35 40.85
N GLY A 673 -27.38 3.54 41.40
CA GLY A 673 -27.13 3.57 42.84
C GLY A 673 -27.23 2.19 43.53
N HIS A 674 -27.47 1.12 42.76
CA HIS A 674 -27.56 -0.26 43.25
C HIS A 674 -26.21 -1.01 43.23
N VAL A 675 -25.25 -0.52 42.45
CA VAL A 675 -23.87 -0.99 42.46
C VAL A 675 -23.11 -0.38 43.65
N LYS A 676 -22.42 -1.22 44.42
CA LYS A 676 -21.60 -0.80 45.56
C LYS A 676 -20.15 -0.50 45.16
N ALA A 677 -19.61 -1.23 44.18
CA ALA A 677 -18.27 -1.03 43.63
C ALA A 677 -18.14 -1.54 42.20
N PHE A 678 -17.19 -0.99 41.45
CA PHE A 678 -16.72 -1.45 40.15
C PHE A 678 -15.19 -1.51 40.15
N ALA A 679 -14.60 -2.63 39.74
CA ALA A 679 -13.17 -2.76 39.47
C ALA A 679 -12.94 -3.10 38.00
N HIS A 680 -12.10 -2.33 37.32
CA HIS A 680 -11.52 -2.71 36.04
C HIS A 680 -10.43 -3.77 36.27
N ILE A 681 -10.40 -4.84 35.48
CA ILE A 681 -9.43 -5.93 35.65
C ILE A 681 -8.30 -5.75 34.64
N THR A 682 -7.12 -5.33 35.12
CA THR A 682 -5.95 -4.97 34.28
C THR A 682 -4.66 -5.60 34.81
N GLY A 683 -3.58 -4.83 34.98
CA GLY A 683 -2.35 -5.29 35.62
C GLY A 683 -2.61 -5.67 37.08
N GLY A 684 -2.08 -6.82 37.51
CA GLY A 684 -2.44 -7.42 38.80
C GLY A 684 -3.74 -8.25 38.76
N GLY A 685 -4.41 -8.34 37.60
CA GLY A 685 -5.41 -9.35 37.30
C GLY A 685 -6.60 -9.34 38.25
N LEU A 686 -7.17 -10.52 38.52
CA LEU A 686 -8.23 -10.70 39.50
C LEU A 686 -7.73 -10.43 40.94
N LEU A 687 -6.51 -10.86 41.25
CA LEU A 687 -5.98 -10.89 42.62
C LEU A 687 -5.69 -9.51 43.21
N GLU A 688 -5.20 -8.56 42.40
CA GLU A 688 -4.82 -7.22 42.90
C GLU A 688 -5.84 -6.12 42.59
N ASN A 689 -6.74 -6.29 41.62
CA ASN A 689 -7.70 -5.23 41.25
C ASN A 689 -8.97 -5.25 42.09
N ILE A 690 -9.59 -6.41 42.30
CA ILE A 690 -10.84 -6.51 43.09
C ILE A 690 -10.64 -6.01 44.54
N PRO A 691 -9.52 -6.28 45.24
CA PRO A 691 -9.29 -5.73 46.59
C PRO A 691 -9.16 -4.20 46.68
N ARG A 692 -8.94 -3.48 45.56
CA ARG A 692 -8.84 -2.01 45.54
C ARG A 692 -10.17 -1.32 45.85
N VAL A 693 -11.29 -2.03 45.65
CA VAL A 693 -12.65 -1.49 45.82
C VAL A 693 -13.45 -2.16 46.94
N LEU A 694 -12.76 -2.90 47.81
CA LEU A 694 -13.33 -3.61 48.96
C LEU A 694 -12.73 -3.08 50.28
N PRO A 695 -13.54 -2.92 51.36
CA PRO A 695 -13.02 -2.62 52.71
C PRO A 695 -11.99 -3.66 53.16
N GLN A 696 -10.93 -3.24 53.88
CA GLN A 696 -9.80 -4.12 54.25
C GLN A 696 -10.23 -5.43 54.95
N LYS A 697 -11.25 -5.39 55.81
CA LYS A 697 -11.85 -6.54 56.52
C LYS A 697 -12.58 -7.56 55.62
N PHE A 698 -12.69 -7.30 54.32
CA PHE A 698 -13.37 -8.15 53.36
C PHE A 698 -12.45 -8.55 52.19
N GLY A 699 -12.73 -9.73 51.66
CA GLY A 699 -12.18 -10.27 50.43
C GLY A 699 -13.29 -10.92 49.59
N VAL A 700 -12.92 -11.68 48.57
CA VAL A 700 -13.87 -12.44 47.73
C VAL A 700 -13.43 -13.87 47.51
N ASP A 701 -14.40 -14.78 47.57
CA ASP A 701 -14.27 -16.17 47.11
C ASP A 701 -14.96 -16.24 45.73
N LEU A 702 -14.18 -16.52 44.68
CA LEU A 702 -14.60 -16.63 43.28
C LEU A 702 -14.52 -18.10 42.80
N ASP A 703 -15.31 -18.46 41.78
CA ASP A 703 -15.30 -19.81 41.18
C ASP A 703 -15.30 -19.74 39.65
N ALA A 704 -14.22 -20.19 39.02
CA ALA A 704 -14.04 -20.12 37.57
C ALA A 704 -15.02 -20.96 36.76
N GLN A 705 -15.68 -21.96 37.36
CA GLN A 705 -16.71 -22.76 36.68
C GLN A 705 -17.98 -21.95 36.36
N THR A 706 -18.13 -20.75 36.93
CA THR A 706 -19.31 -19.88 36.76
C THR A 706 -19.24 -18.94 35.55
N TRP A 707 -18.06 -18.72 34.96
CA TRP A 707 -17.89 -17.84 33.80
C TRP A 707 -17.13 -18.51 32.65
N ARG A 708 -17.23 -17.90 31.47
CA ARG A 708 -16.53 -18.40 30.27
C ARG A 708 -15.10 -17.87 30.22
N VAL A 709 -14.11 -18.70 30.52
CA VAL A 709 -12.68 -18.41 30.26
C VAL A 709 -12.38 -18.61 28.77
N PRO A 710 -11.93 -17.59 28.01
CA PRO A 710 -11.52 -17.75 26.61
C PRO A 710 -10.30 -18.68 26.44
N ARG A 711 -10.30 -19.52 25.38
CA ARG A 711 -9.25 -20.54 25.13
C ARG A 711 -7.82 -19.98 25.03
N ILE A 712 -7.63 -18.72 24.65
CA ILE A 712 -6.30 -18.08 24.64
C ILE A 712 -5.64 -18.09 26.03
N PHE A 713 -6.40 -18.00 27.12
CA PHE A 713 -5.84 -18.12 28.47
C PHE A 713 -5.42 -19.56 28.80
N SER A 714 -6.16 -20.57 28.33
CA SER A 714 -5.73 -21.98 28.44
C SER A 714 -4.44 -22.24 27.66
N TRP A 715 -4.30 -21.70 26.45
CA TRP A 715 -3.06 -21.80 25.67
C TRP A 715 -1.87 -21.10 26.35
N LEU A 716 -2.06 -19.88 26.84
CA LEU A 716 -1.02 -19.15 27.60
C LEU A 716 -0.60 -19.89 28.88
N GLN A 717 -1.57 -20.48 29.60
CA GLN A 717 -1.30 -21.29 30.79
C GLN A 717 -0.47 -22.52 30.45
N GLN A 718 -0.83 -23.24 29.38
CA GLN A 718 -0.15 -24.45 28.93
C GLN A 718 1.26 -24.15 28.41
N GLU A 719 1.42 -23.33 27.37
CA GLU A 719 2.72 -23.05 26.75
C GLU A 719 3.66 -22.33 27.74
N GLY A 720 3.11 -21.38 28.52
CA GLY A 720 3.84 -20.66 29.54
C GLY A 720 4.15 -21.48 30.80
N HIS A 721 3.53 -22.65 30.97
CA HIS A 721 3.60 -23.48 32.18
C HIS A 721 3.24 -22.68 33.47
N LEU A 722 2.22 -21.83 33.38
CA LEU A 722 1.89 -20.84 34.40
C LEU A 722 1.07 -21.46 35.55
N SER A 723 1.32 -21.00 36.78
CA SER A 723 0.54 -21.39 37.96
C SER A 723 -0.84 -20.71 38.00
N GLU A 724 -1.75 -21.21 38.83
CA GLU A 724 -3.06 -20.59 39.04
C GLU A 724 -2.96 -19.14 39.54
N GLU A 725 -2.03 -18.91 40.48
CA GLU A 725 -1.74 -17.58 41.02
C GLU A 725 -1.19 -16.63 39.94
N GLU A 726 -0.22 -17.08 39.14
CA GLU A 726 0.37 -16.26 38.06
C GLU A 726 -0.67 -15.96 36.97
N MET A 727 -1.55 -16.91 36.62
CA MET A 727 -2.66 -16.65 35.70
C MET A 727 -3.64 -15.61 36.27
N ALA A 728 -4.08 -15.77 37.52
CA ALA A 728 -5.03 -14.86 38.16
C ALA A 728 -4.43 -13.48 38.50
N ARG A 729 -3.10 -13.37 38.58
CA ARG A 729 -2.36 -12.12 38.84
C ARG A 729 -1.93 -11.38 37.59
N THR A 730 -1.44 -12.06 36.57
CA THR A 730 -0.94 -11.40 35.35
C THR A 730 -2.02 -11.19 34.30
N PHE A 731 -3.10 -11.98 34.34
CA PHE A 731 -4.17 -11.92 33.35
C PHE A 731 -5.56 -11.73 33.96
N ASN A 732 -6.46 -11.20 33.13
CA ASN A 732 -7.85 -10.94 33.48
C ASN A 732 -8.75 -12.19 33.35
N CYS A 733 -8.24 -13.28 32.78
CA CYS A 733 -8.86 -14.61 32.72
C CYS A 733 -10.33 -14.65 32.18
N GLY A 734 -10.65 -13.76 31.26
CA GLY A 734 -11.99 -13.65 30.63
C GLY A 734 -12.94 -12.67 31.32
N ILE A 735 -12.62 -12.19 32.53
CA ILE A 735 -13.36 -11.12 33.21
C ILE A 735 -12.65 -9.80 32.95
N GLY A 736 -13.29 -8.83 32.31
CA GLY A 736 -12.72 -7.51 32.06
C GLY A 736 -13.07 -6.48 33.14
N ALA A 737 -14.17 -6.67 33.85
CA ALA A 737 -14.57 -5.85 35.00
C ALA A 737 -15.34 -6.67 36.04
N ALA A 738 -15.32 -6.25 37.30
CA ALA A 738 -16.07 -6.86 38.39
C ALA A 738 -16.92 -5.83 39.14
N LEU A 739 -18.19 -6.15 39.39
CA LEU A 739 -19.14 -5.36 40.17
C LEU A 739 -19.40 -6.03 41.52
N VAL A 740 -19.63 -5.22 42.57
CA VAL A 740 -20.15 -5.69 43.86
C VAL A 740 -21.56 -5.15 44.06
N VAL A 741 -22.52 -6.03 44.34
CA VAL A 741 -23.96 -5.69 44.46
C VAL A 741 -24.61 -6.36 45.67
N SER A 742 -25.69 -5.77 46.18
CA SER A 742 -26.57 -6.45 47.15
C SER A 742 -27.17 -7.71 46.53
N LYS A 743 -27.17 -8.82 47.29
CA LYS A 743 -27.66 -10.13 46.83
C LYS A 743 -29.06 -10.07 46.19
N ASP A 744 -29.99 -9.33 46.78
CA ASP A 744 -31.39 -9.24 46.31
C ASP A 744 -31.54 -8.49 44.96
N LEU A 745 -30.52 -7.73 44.54
CA LEU A 745 -30.51 -6.94 43.31
C LEU A 745 -29.75 -7.62 42.16
N THR A 746 -29.03 -8.72 42.44
CA THR A 746 -28.20 -9.47 41.48
C THR A 746 -28.92 -9.73 40.15
N GLU A 747 -30.12 -10.30 40.22
CA GLU A 747 -30.94 -10.65 39.06
C GLU A 747 -31.40 -9.44 38.24
N GLN A 748 -31.59 -8.27 38.88
CA GLN A 748 -31.91 -7.05 38.17
C GLN A 748 -30.68 -6.50 37.44
N ILE A 749 -29.55 -6.41 38.13
CA ILE A 749 -28.30 -5.90 37.56
C ILE A 749 -27.83 -6.76 36.38
N LEU A 750 -27.96 -8.10 36.45
CA LEU A 750 -27.69 -8.98 35.31
C LEU A 750 -28.59 -8.71 34.10
N ARG A 751 -29.87 -8.35 34.31
CA ARG A 751 -30.77 -7.94 33.22
C ARG A 751 -30.36 -6.59 32.63
N ASP A 752 -30.01 -5.63 33.47
CA ASP A 752 -29.62 -4.27 33.04
C ASP A 752 -28.32 -4.32 32.20
N ILE A 753 -27.30 -5.03 32.69
CA ILE A 753 -26.04 -5.30 31.96
C ILE A 753 -26.31 -5.94 30.59
N LYS A 754 -27.18 -6.96 30.55
CA LYS A 754 -27.56 -7.66 29.33
C LYS A 754 -28.36 -6.79 28.36
N GLN A 755 -29.19 -5.88 28.86
CA GLN A 755 -29.89 -4.87 28.04
C GLN A 755 -28.89 -3.91 27.36
N HIS A 756 -27.77 -3.60 28.02
CA HIS A 756 -26.65 -2.85 27.44
C HIS A 756 -25.69 -3.70 26.56
N LYS A 757 -26.06 -4.96 26.25
CA LYS A 757 -25.32 -5.90 25.37
C LYS A 757 -23.94 -6.31 25.88
N GLU A 758 -23.75 -6.28 27.20
CA GLU A 758 -22.62 -6.89 27.87
C GLU A 758 -22.96 -8.34 28.29
N GLU A 759 -21.97 -9.22 28.30
CA GLU A 759 -22.08 -10.58 28.84
C GLU A 759 -21.51 -10.60 30.27
N ALA A 760 -22.24 -11.21 31.21
CA ALA A 760 -21.85 -11.21 32.62
C ALA A 760 -22.42 -12.40 33.40
N TRP A 761 -21.76 -12.73 34.52
CA TRP A 761 -22.04 -13.89 35.37
C TRP A 761 -21.92 -13.52 36.85
N VAL A 762 -22.60 -14.26 37.73
CA VAL A 762 -22.26 -14.28 39.17
C VAL A 762 -20.98 -15.09 39.32
N ILE A 763 -19.87 -14.44 39.65
CA ILE A 763 -18.54 -15.07 39.72
C ILE A 763 -18.07 -15.44 41.12
N GLY A 764 -18.77 -14.94 42.16
CA GLY A 764 -18.38 -15.17 43.55
C GLY A 764 -19.15 -14.31 44.55
N ASN A 765 -18.69 -14.30 45.80
CA ASN A 765 -19.31 -13.55 46.89
C ASN A 765 -18.24 -12.85 47.76
N VAL A 766 -18.64 -11.75 48.40
CA VAL A 766 -17.83 -11.04 49.41
C VAL A 766 -17.84 -11.83 50.73
N VAL A 767 -16.66 -12.05 51.30
CA VAL A 767 -16.43 -12.84 52.52
C VAL A 767 -15.59 -12.06 53.53
N ALA A 768 -15.75 -12.37 54.82
CA ALA A 768 -14.85 -11.88 55.87
C ALA A 768 -13.41 -12.32 55.60
N CYS A 769 -12.48 -11.37 55.64
CA CYS A 769 -11.06 -11.62 55.42
C CYS A 769 -10.27 -11.25 56.69
N PRO A 770 -9.69 -12.23 57.41
CA PRO A 770 -8.75 -11.96 58.48
C PRO A 770 -7.51 -11.21 57.96
N GLU A 771 -6.89 -10.42 58.84
CA GLU A 771 -5.66 -9.70 58.54
C GLU A 771 -4.54 -10.68 58.12
N GLY A 772 -3.76 -10.32 57.09
CA GLY A 772 -2.73 -11.19 56.50
C GLY A 772 -3.24 -12.33 55.62
N SER A 773 -4.55 -12.55 55.47
CA SER A 773 -5.10 -13.56 54.55
C SER A 773 -5.18 -13.07 53.09
N PRO A 774 -5.10 -13.96 52.08
CA PRO A 774 -5.36 -13.60 50.69
C PRO A 774 -6.77 -13.03 50.49
N ARG A 775 -6.87 -11.80 49.98
CA ARG A 775 -8.13 -11.06 49.79
C ARG A 775 -8.94 -11.49 48.57
N VAL A 776 -8.37 -12.33 47.70
CA VAL A 776 -9.07 -13.00 46.60
C VAL A 776 -8.67 -14.47 46.63
N LYS A 777 -9.65 -15.36 46.54
CA LYS A 777 -9.43 -16.78 46.24
C LYS A 777 -10.20 -17.11 44.98
N VAL A 778 -9.51 -17.60 43.95
CA VAL A 778 -10.16 -18.13 42.75
C VAL A 778 -10.13 -19.65 42.86
N LYS A 779 -11.30 -20.28 42.75
CA LYS A 779 -11.43 -21.74 42.74
C LYS A 779 -11.50 -22.24 41.31
N ASN A 780 -11.02 -23.47 41.11
CA ASN A 780 -11.25 -24.25 39.89
C ASN A 780 -10.73 -23.58 38.60
N LEU A 781 -9.77 -22.65 38.66
CA LEU A 781 -9.35 -21.85 37.49
C LEU A 781 -8.52 -22.68 36.52
N ILE A 782 -7.52 -23.40 37.02
CA ILE A 782 -6.76 -24.37 36.22
C ILE A 782 -7.65 -25.52 35.77
N GLU A 783 -8.56 -26.00 36.62
CA GLU A 783 -9.53 -27.05 36.22
C GLU A 783 -10.42 -26.59 35.06
N THR A 784 -10.95 -25.37 35.11
CA THR A 784 -11.78 -24.79 34.03
C THR A 784 -10.96 -24.64 32.74
N MET A 785 -9.69 -24.24 32.84
CA MET A 785 -8.76 -24.20 31.71
C MET A 785 -8.43 -25.60 31.16
N GLN A 786 -8.48 -26.65 31.98
CA GLN A 786 -8.23 -28.04 31.60
C GLN A 786 -9.49 -28.82 31.18
N ILE A 787 -10.69 -28.43 31.59
CA ILE A 787 -11.95 -29.00 31.07
C ILE A 787 -12.13 -28.63 29.58
N ASN A 788 -11.59 -27.49 29.15
CA ASN A 788 -11.45 -27.16 27.72
C ASN A 788 -10.56 -28.15 26.92
N ARG A 789 -9.75 -29.00 27.58
CA ARG A 789 -8.90 -30.04 26.97
C ARG A 789 -9.61 -31.39 26.85
N SER A 790 -10.40 -31.82 27.83
CA SER A 790 -10.97 -33.19 27.85
C SER A 790 -11.99 -33.48 26.74
N VAL A 791 -12.53 -32.43 26.11
CA VAL A 791 -13.39 -32.50 24.91
C VAL A 791 -12.67 -33.11 23.70
N LEU A 792 -11.34 -33.19 23.70
CA LEU A 792 -10.54 -33.78 22.61
C LEU A 792 -10.39 -35.32 22.67
N GLU A 793 -10.55 -35.97 23.83
CA GLU A 793 -10.13 -37.38 23.98
C GLU A 793 -11.26 -38.42 23.82
N ASN A 794 -12.53 -38.11 24.11
CA ASN A 794 -13.64 -39.06 23.94
C ASN A 794 -14.91 -38.39 23.43
N GLY A 795 -15.42 -38.86 22.28
CA GLY A 795 -16.61 -38.31 21.64
C GLY A 795 -17.93 -38.83 22.23
N THR A 796 -18.95 -37.97 22.27
CA THR A 796 -20.34 -38.19 22.74
C THR A 796 -20.53 -38.37 24.25
N LEU A 797 -21.56 -37.86 24.95
CA LEU A 797 -22.70 -36.93 24.69
C LEU A 797 -23.32 -36.62 26.10
N LYS A 798 -23.91 -35.48 26.51
CA LYS A 798 -24.60 -34.31 25.91
C LYS A 798 -24.39 -33.03 26.76
N ASN A 799 -24.80 -31.88 26.19
CA ASN A 799 -25.41 -30.65 26.75
C ASN A 799 -25.19 -30.24 28.24
N HIS A 800 -25.05 -28.96 28.59
CA HIS A 800 -25.62 -27.75 27.96
C HIS A 800 -24.63 -26.59 27.74
N PHE A 801 -25.06 -25.59 26.94
CA PHE A 801 -24.38 -24.30 26.66
C PHE A 801 -23.09 -24.32 25.82
N SER A 802 -23.18 -24.89 24.61
CA SER A 802 -22.25 -24.58 23.52
C SER A 802 -22.63 -23.27 22.80
N VAL A 803 -21.81 -22.22 22.94
CA VAL A 803 -21.90 -21.03 22.07
C VAL A 803 -21.16 -21.34 20.77
N GLN A 804 -21.87 -21.91 19.79
CA GLN A 804 -21.37 -22.05 18.43
C GLN A 804 -21.13 -20.66 17.78
N PRO A 805 -20.19 -20.53 16.82
CA PRO A 805 -20.10 -19.34 15.99
C PRO A 805 -21.46 -19.11 15.29
N LYS A 806 -21.95 -17.86 15.31
CA LYS A 806 -23.28 -17.52 14.78
C LYS A 806 -23.28 -17.64 13.25
N LYS A 807 -23.65 -18.81 12.73
CA LYS A 807 -23.84 -19.05 11.30
C LYS A 807 -24.74 -17.97 10.68
N ALA A 808 -24.34 -17.44 9.52
CA ALA A 808 -25.10 -16.43 8.79
C ALA A 808 -26.48 -16.96 8.41
N ARG A 809 -27.52 -16.17 8.65
CA ARG A 809 -28.93 -16.55 8.43
C ARG A 809 -29.29 -16.36 6.96
N VAL A 810 -29.50 -17.46 6.24
CA VAL A 810 -29.74 -17.45 4.79
C VAL A 810 -31.21 -17.63 4.48
N ALA A 811 -31.77 -16.76 3.63
CA ALA A 811 -33.04 -17.02 2.96
C ALA A 811 -32.78 -17.53 1.54
N VAL A 812 -33.51 -18.55 1.10
CA VAL A 812 -33.38 -19.08 -0.27
C VAL A 812 -34.68 -18.88 -1.05
N LEU A 813 -34.59 -18.21 -2.20
CA LEU A 813 -35.70 -17.89 -3.08
C LEU A 813 -35.75 -18.88 -4.25
N ILE A 814 -36.91 -19.50 -4.51
CA ILE A 814 -37.08 -20.56 -5.52
C ILE A 814 -38.35 -20.41 -6.37
N SER A 815 -38.32 -20.91 -7.61
CA SER A 815 -39.47 -20.93 -8.53
C SER A 815 -39.80 -22.31 -9.13
N GLY A 816 -39.20 -23.41 -8.63
CA GLY A 816 -39.30 -24.72 -9.26
C GLY A 816 -38.76 -25.88 -8.42
N THR A 817 -38.01 -26.79 -9.06
CA THR A 817 -37.62 -28.11 -8.53
C THR A 817 -36.61 -28.10 -7.37
N GLY A 818 -36.02 -26.94 -7.05
CA GLY A 818 -35.10 -26.78 -5.93
C GLY A 818 -33.89 -27.72 -5.97
N SER A 819 -33.26 -27.91 -7.13
CA SER A 819 -31.99 -28.67 -7.22
C SER A 819 -30.87 -27.93 -6.47
N ASN A 820 -30.72 -26.64 -6.75
CA ASN A 820 -29.65 -25.82 -6.18
C ASN A 820 -29.94 -25.52 -4.70
N LEU A 821 -31.23 -25.41 -4.33
CA LEU A 821 -31.65 -25.42 -2.92
C LEU A 821 -31.21 -26.70 -2.19
N GLN A 822 -31.28 -27.88 -2.81
CA GLN A 822 -30.81 -29.13 -2.18
C GLN A 822 -29.31 -29.04 -1.87
N ALA A 823 -28.48 -28.61 -2.82
CA ALA A 823 -27.04 -28.44 -2.61
C ALA A 823 -26.73 -27.42 -1.48
N LEU A 824 -27.50 -26.33 -1.38
CA LEU A 824 -27.38 -25.37 -0.27
C LEU A 824 -27.84 -25.97 1.07
N ILE A 825 -28.90 -26.78 1.10
CA ILE A 825 -29.36 -27.51 2.30
C ILE A 825 -28.27 -28.47 2.78
N ASP A 826 -27.71 -29.27 1.88
CA ASP A 826 -26.77 -30.32 2.22
C ASP A 826 -25.45 -29.71 2.75
N SER A 827 -24.94 -28.65 2.11
CA SER A 827 -23.75 -27.92 2.59
C SER A 827 -23.99 -27.16 3.90
N THR A 828 -25.13 -26.47 4.08
CA THR A 828 -25.40 -25.71 5.33
C THR A 828 -25.64 -26.60 6.55
N ARG A 829 -25.87 -27.89 6.33
CA ARG A 829 -25.94 -28.93 7.37
C ARG A 829 -24.56 -29.43 7.84
N GLU A 830 -23.48 -29.14 7.11
CA GLU A 830 -22.14 -29.52 7.55
C GLU A 830 -21.75 -28.77 8.84
N PRO A 831 -21.07 -29.41 9.82
CA PRO A 831 -20.64 -28.75 11.05
C PRO A 831 -19.80 -27.50 10.78
N SER A 832 -18.90 -27.60 9.79
CA SER A 832 -17.99 -26.56 9.27
C SER A 832 -18.68 -25.38 8.59
N SER A 833 -19.94 -25.50 8.14
CA SER A 833 -20.54 -24.42 7.34
C SER A 833 -20.76 -23.14 8.15
N CYS A 834 -20.33 -22.01 7.60
CA CYS A 834 -20.54 -20.66 8.15
C CYS A 834 -22.00 -20.16 7.96
N ALA A 835 -22.87 -20.93 7.32
CA ALA A 835 -24.21 -20.52 6.89
C ALA A 835 -25.31 -21.46 7.41
N HIS A 836 -26.51 -20.93 7.64
CA HIS A 836 -27.68 -21.68 8.08
C HIS A 836 -28.94 -21.13 7.41
N ILE A 837 -29.67 -21.98 6.67
CA ILE A 837 -30.92 -21.56 6.01
C ILE A 837 -32.05 -21.43 7.03
N VAL A 838 -32.61 -20.22 7.14
CA VAL A 838 -33.67 -19.88 8.10
C VAL A 838 -35.07 -19.85 7.49
N VAL A 839 -35.18 -19.64 6.16
CA VAL A 839 -36.46 -19.66 5.43
C VAL A 839 -36.26 -19.99 3.95
N VAL A 840 -37.22 -20.69 3.36
CA VAL A 840 -37.34 -20.87 1.90
C VAL A 840 -38.61 -20.17 1.40
N ILE A 841 -38.43 -19.21 0.49
CA ILE A 841 -39.52 -18.43 -0.08
C ILE A 841 -39.75 -18.88 -1.53
N SER A 842 -41.00 -19.17 -1.90
CA SER A 842 -41.36 -19.42 -3.30
C SER A 842 -42.43 -18.47 -3.83
N ASN A 843 -42.26 -18.06 -5.09
CA ASN A 843 -43.25 -17.27 -5.82
C ASN A 843 -44.40 -18.10 -6.44
N LYS A 844 -44.42 -19.41 -6.17
CA LYS A 844 -45.42 -20.39 -6.62
C LYS A 844 -45.76 -21.34 -5.47
N ALA A 845 -47.02 -21.76 -5.37
CA ALA A 845 -47.42 -22.87 -4.50
C ALA A 845 -47.04 -24.23 -5.11
N ALA A 846 -46.96 -25.28 -4.29
CA ALA A 846 -46.81 -26.68 -4.71
C ALA A 846 -45.66 -26.95 -5.70
N VAL A 847 -44.48 -26.37 -5.45
CA VAL A 847 -43.24 -26.70 -6.18
C VAL A 847 -42.36 -27.60 -5.34
N ALA A 848 -41.75 -28.63 -5.95
CA ALA A 848 -40.96 -29.66 -5.24
C ALA A 848 -39.73 -29.14 -4.46
N GLY A 849 -39.34 -27.87 -4.63
CA GLY A 849 -38.37 -27.21 -3.74
C GLY A 849 -38.91 -26.92 -2.34
N LEU A 850 -40.23 -26.73 -2.17
CA LEU A 850 -40.87 -26.56 -0.86
C LEU A 850 -40.88 -27.89 -0.10
N ASP A 851 -41.29 -28.99 -0.76
CA ASP A 851 -41.25 -30.34 -0.19
C ASP A 851 -39.86 -30.71 0.35
N LYS A 852 -38.80 -30.26 -0.32
CA LYS A 852 -37.40 -30.43 0.12
C LYS A 852 -37.07 -29.61 1.36
N ALA A 853 -37.48 -28.34 1.40
CA ALA A 853 -37.29 -27.47 2.56
C ALA A 853 -38.02 -28.04 3.80
N GLU A 854 -39.26 -28.49 3.63
CA GLU A 854 -40.08 -29.07 4.70
C GLU A 854 -39.49 -30.41 5.20
N ARG A 855 -39.07 -31.31 4.30
CA ARG A 855 -38.28 -32.51 4.67
C ARG A 855 -36.94 -32.18 5.31
N ALA A 856 -36.38 -30.99 5.04
CA ALA A 856 -35.15 -30.53 5.66
C ALA A 856 -35.35 -29.89 7.03
N GLY A 857 -36.59 -29.64 7.46
CA GLY A 857 -36.95 -28.95 8.70
C GLY A 857 -36.88 -27.41 8.60
N ILE A 858 -36.86 -26.86 7.38
CA ILE A 858 -36.68 -25.43 7.12
C ILE A 858 -38.06 -24.78 6.88
N PRO A 859 -38.39 -23.66 7.55
CA PRO A 859 -39.65 -22.95 7.35
C PRO A 859 -39.89 -22.52 5.90
N THR A 860 -41.10 -22.75 5.39
CA THR A 860 -41.54 -22.36 4.05
C THR A 860 -42.50 -21.16 4.07
N ARG A 861 -42.41 -20.31 3.04
CA ARG A 861 -43.31 -19.18 2.79
C ARG A 861 -43.64 -19.12 1.29
N VAL A 862 -44.93 -19.01 0.96
CA VAL A 862 -45.40 -18.89 -0.43
C VAL A 862 -45.97 -17.50 -0.66
N ILE A 863 -45.31 -16.71 -1.49
CA ILE A 863 -45.67 -15.33 -1.80
C ILE A 863 -46.04 -15.28 -3.28
N ASN A 864 -47.32 -15.47 -3.60
CA ASN A 864 -47.75 -15.57 -5.00
C ASN A 864 -47.71 -14.19 -5.68
N HIS A 865 -46.69 -13.98 -6.51
CA HIS A 865 -46.46 -12.77 -7.31
C HIS A 865 -47.64 -12.29 -8.17
N LYS A 866 -48.66 -13.14 -8.41
CA LYS A 866 -49.90 -12.76 -9.11
C LYS A 866 -50.92 -11.99 -8.23
N LEU A 867 -50.69 -11.89 -6.92
CA LEU A 867 -51.60 -11.23 -5.97
C LEU A 867 -51.26 -9.73 -5.73
N TYR A 868 -50.17 -9.24 -6.29
CA TYR A 868 -49.65 -7.89 -6.10
C TYR A 868 -49.76 -7.08 -7.40
N LYS A 869 -50.06 -5.78 -7.30
CA LYS A 869 -50.31 -4.93 -8.49
C LYS A 869 -49.03 -4.44 -9.14
N SER A 870 -47.94 -4.38 -8.38
CA SER A 870 -46.62 -3.96 -8.85
C SER A 870 -45.51 -4.92 -8.39
N ARG A 871 -44.35 -4.83 -9.06
CA ARG A 871 -43.14 -5.57 -8.65
C ARG A 871 -42.69 -5.14 -7.24
N VAL A 872 -42.78 -3.84 -6.94
CA VAL A 872 -42.36 -3.29 -5.64
C VAL A 872 -43.23 -3.84 -4.50
N GLU A 873 -44.57 -3.89 -4.66
CA GLU A 873 -45.46 -4.52 -3.67
C GLU A 873 -45.12 -6.00 -3.40
N PHE A 874 -44.81 -6.76 -4.45
CA PHE A 874 -44.39 -8.16 -4.35
C PHE A 874 -43.05 -8.31 -3.62
N ASP A 875 -42.07 -7.48 -3.98
CA ASP A 875 -40.74 -7.52 -3.36
C ASP A 875 -40.79 -7.05 -1.90
N THR A 876 -41.63 -6.07 -1.55
CA THR A 876 -41.88 -5.66 -0.15
C THR A 876 -42.49 -6.80 0.68
N ALA A 877 -43.37 -7.63 0.10
CA ALA A 877 -43.89 -8.80 0.80
C ALA A 877 -42.81 -9.88 1.03
N ILE A 878 -41.87 -10.04 0.10
CA ILE A 878 -40.66 -10.87 0.33
C ILE A 878 -39.83 -10.26 1.46
N ASP A 879 -39.55 -8.96 1.40
CA ASP A 879 -38.70 -8.22 2.33
C ASP A 879 -39.20 -8.31 3.78
N GLN A 880 -40.51 -8.22 4.00
CA GLN A 880 -41.15 -8.44 5.30
C GLN A 880 -40.88 -9.84 5.89
N VAL A 881 -40.84 -10.88 5.04
CA VAL A 881 -40.46 -12.24 5.46
C VAL A 881 -38.94 -12.35 5.69
N LEU A 882 -38.12 -11.66 4.92
CA LEU A 882 -36.68 -11.62 5.19
C LEU A 882 -36.36 -10.97 6.55
N GLU A 883 -37.13 -9.96 6.94
CA GLU A 883 -37.08 -9.33 8.27
C GLU A 883 -37.67 -10.23 9.37
N GLU A 884 -38.84 -10.85 9.15
CA GLU A 884 -39.45 -11.86 10.06
C GLU A 884 -38.42 -12.92 10.48
N TYR A 885 -37.64 -13.41 9.52
CA TYR A 885 -36.61 -14.43 9.75
C TYR A 885 -35.23 -13.86 10.05
N SER A 886 -35.09 -12.54 10.21
CA SER A 886 -33.82 -11.84 10.49
C SER A 886 -32.67 -12.33 9.59
N THR A 887 -32.86 -12.16 8.29
CA THR A 887 -31.97 -12.69 7.24
C THR A 887 -30.69 -11.85 7.13
N ASP A 888 -29.54 -12.53 7.07
CA ASP A 888 -28.22 -11.93 6.83
C ASP A 888 -27.86 -11.97 5.32
N ILE A 889 -28.18 -13.06 4.61
CA ILE A 889 -27.84 -13.31 3.18
C ILE A 889 -29.05 -13.87 2.41
N VAL A 890 -29.22 -13.47 1.14
CA VAL A 890 -30.32 -13.92 0.26
C VAL A 890 -29.78 -14.67 -0.97
N CYS A 891 -30.18 -15.94 -1.16
CA CYS A 891 -29.74 -16.75 -2.30
C CYS A 891 -30.88 -17.01 -3.32
N LEU A 892 -30.68 -16.63 -4.57
CA LEU A 892 -31.62 -16.87 -5.68
C LEU A 892 -31.34 -18.25 -6.32
N ALA A 893 -31.94 -19.30 -5.76
CA ALA A 893 -31.72 -20.70 -6.21
C ALA A 893 -32.68 -21.09 -7.34
N GLY A 894 -32.54 -20.45 -8.51
CA GLY A 894 -33.48 -20.60 -9.63
C GLY A 894 -34.78 -19.85 -9.39
N PHE A 895 -34.67 -18.58 -8.99
CA PHE A 895 -35.79 -17.67 -8.79
C PHE A 895 -36.11 -16.94 -10.10
N MET A 896 -37.16 -17.38 -10.79
CA MET A 896 -37.50 -16.95 -12.16
C MET A 896 -38.29 -15.62 -12.17
N ARG A 897 -37.80 -14.60 -11.44
CA ARG A 897 -38.37 -13.24 -11.37
C ARG A 897 -37.24 -12.22 -11.24
N ILE A 898 -37.28 -11.18 -12.07
CA ILE A 898 -36.44 -9.99 -11.91
C ILE A 898 -37.02 -9.18 -10.73
N LEU A 899 -36.18 -8.84 -9.76
CA LEU A 899 -36.49 -8.01 -8.60
C LEU A 899 -36.49 -6.51 -8.96
N SER A 900 -36.92 -5.64 -8.06
CA SER A 900 -36.93 -4.18 -8.25
C SER A 900 -35.67 -3.52 -7.68
N GLY A 901 -35.25 -2.42 -8.30
CA GLY A 901 -34.08 -1.63 -7.87
C GLY A 901 -34.05 -1.26 -6.38
N PRO A 902 -35.17 -0.80 -5.77
CA PRO A 902 -35.22 -0.55 -4.33
C PRO A 902 -34.91 -1.79 -3.46
N PHE A 903 -35.41 -2.96 -3.85
CA PHE A 903 -35.15 -4.22 -3.14
C PHE A 903 -33.69 -4.66 -3.30
N VAL A 904 -33.15 -4.59 -4.53
CA VAL A 904 -31.74 -4.91 -4.80
C VAL A 904 -30.80 -4.00 -4.01
N ARG A 905 -31.04 -2.68 -4.01
CA ARG A 905 -30.24 -1.72 -3.22
C ARG A 905 -30.31 -1.94 -1.70
N LYS A 906 -31.43 -2.42 -1.16
CA LYS A 906 -31.53 -2.78 0.27
C LYS A 906 -30.67 -3.98 0.64
N TRP A 907 -30.53 -4.93 -0.29
CA TRP A 907 -29.81 -6.19 -0.12
C TRP A 907 -28.48 -6.24 -0.89
N ASP A 908 -27.92 -5.06 -1.22
CA ASP A 908 -26.65 -4.94 -1.93
C ASP A 908 -25.49 -5.54 -1.11
N GLY A 909 -24.55 -6.18 -1.80
CA GLY A 909 -23.49 -6.99 -1.18
C GLY A 909 -23.95 -8.18 -0.34
N LYS A 910 -25.26 -8.48 -0.28
CA LYS A 910 -25.85 -9.57 0.53
C LYS A 910 -26.71 -10.56 -0.27
N MET A 911 -26.94 -10.29 -1.56
CA MET A 911 -27.78 -11.12 -2.42
C MET A 911 -26.93 -11.84 -3.48
N LEU A 912 -27.07 -13.17 -3.55
CA LEU A 912 -26.30 -14.06 -4.42
C LEU A 912 -27.21 -14.72 -5.46
N ASN A 913 -26.77 -14.76 -6.72
CA ASN A 913 -27.45 -15.49 -7.80
C ASN A 913 -26.51 -16.49 -8.47
N ILE A 914 -27.06 -17.60 -8.94
CA ILE A 914 -26.38 -18.60 -9.76
C ILE A 914 -26.96 -18.54 -11.19
N HIS A 915 -26.09 -18.33 -12.18
CA HIS A 915 -26.47 -18.20 -13.59
C HIS A 915 -25.90 -19.36 -14.44
N PRO A 916 -26.70 -19.99 -15.32
CA PRO A 916 -26.33 -21.19 -16.10
C PRO A 916 -25.39 -20.96 -17.32
N SER A 917 -24.47 -19.99 -17.22
CA SER A 917 -23.38 -19.77 -18.17
C SER A 917 -22.15 -19.15 -17.49
N LEU A 918 -21.04 -19.04 -18.23
CA LEU A 918 -19.90 -18.19 -17.86
C LEU A 918 -20.19 -16.73 -18.24
N LEU A 919 -20.69 -15.94 -17.30
CA LEU A 919 -20.90 -14.49 -17.49
C LEU A 919 -19.57 -13.79 -17.83
N PRO A 920 -19.58 -12.77 -18.72
CA PRO A 920 -20.74 -12.09 -19.28
C PRO A 920 -21.41 -12.78 -20.50
N SER A 921 -20.96 -13.95 -20.93
CA SER A 921 -21.54 -14.68 -22.07
C SER A 921 -22.91 -15.26 -21.75
N PHE A 922 -23.82 -15.26 -22.74
CA PHE A 922 -25.15 -15.87 -22.66
C PHE A 922 -25.99 -15.42 -21.44
N LYS A 923 -26.18 -14.10 -21.31
CA LYS A 923 -27.06 -13.51 -20.28
C LYS A 923 -28.53 -13.86 -20.51
N GLY A 924 -29.32 -13.75 -19.45
CA GLY A 924 -30.77 -13.91 -19.46
C GLY A 924 -31.23 -15.36 -19.64
N SER A 925 -32.45 -15.51 -20.17
CA SER A 925 -33.07 -16.83 -20.35
C SER A 925 -32.37 -17.68 -21.42
N ASN A 926 -32.50 -19.00 -21.26
CA ASN A 926 -32.11 -20.00 -22.26
C ASN A 926 -30.60 -20.06 -22.59
N ALA A 927 -29.73 -19.71 -21.64
CA ALA A 927 -28.28 -19.67 -21.84
C ALA A 927 -27.65 -20.98 -22.39
N HIS A 928 -28.25 -22.15 -22.11
CA HIS A 928 -27.84 -23.43 -22.69
C HIS A 928 -28.18 -23.57 -24.19
N GLU A 929 -29.30 -23.02 -24.65
CA GLU A 929 -29.68 -22.99 -26.06
C GLU A 929 -28.72 -22.07 -26.81
N GLN A 930 -28.52 -20.84 -26.31
CA GLN A 930 -27.58 -19.87 -26.86
C GLN A 930 -26.15 -20.45 -27.00
N ALA A 931 -25.68 -21.22 -26.00
CA ALA A 931 -24.37 -21.86 -26.04
C ALA A 931 -24.25 -22.96 -27.11
N LEU A 932 -25.32 -23.72 -27.36
CA LEU A 932 -25.35 -24.74 -28.41
C LEU A 932 -25.47 -24.11 -29.81
N GLU A 933 -26.30 -23.07 -29.96
CA GLU A 933 -26.45 -22.31 -31.20
C GLU A 933 -25.17 -21.56 -31.61
N ALA A 934 -24.46 -20.99 -30.64
CA ALA A 934 -23.16 -20.36 -30.85
C ALA A 934 -22.02 -21.36 -31.13
N GLY A 935 -22.26 -22.67 -31.00
CA GLY A 935 -21.28 -23.72 -31.27
C GLY A 935 -20.04 -23.70 -30.37
N VAL A 936 -20.11 -23.08 -29.18
CA VAL A 936 -18.95 -22.98 -28.29
C VAL A 936 -18.57 -24.35 -27.72
N THR A 937 -17.27 -24.59 -27.54
CA THR A 937 -16.75 -25.84 -26.97
C THR A 937 -16.76 -25.89 -25.44
N VAL A 938 -16.97 -24.74 -24.79
CA VAL A 938 -17.01 -24.58 -23.33
C VAL A 938 -18.11 -23.59 -22.96
N THR A 939 -18.88 -23.93 -21.93
CA THR A 939 -19.76 -23.03 -21.19
C THR A 939 -19.48 -23.23 -19.69
N GLY A 940 -20.44 -23.02 -18.79
CA GLY A 940 -20.25 -23.22 -17.35
C GLY A 940 -21.41 -22.68 -16.55
N CYS A 941 -21.14 -22.29 -15.31
CA CYS A 941 -22.05 -21.51 -14.48
C CYS A 941 -21.28 -20.45 -13.67
N THR A 942 -22.01 -19.42 -13.22
CA THR A 942 -21.44 -18.27 -12.50
C THR A 942 -22.24 -17.95 -11.24
N VAL A 943 -21.57 -17.86 -10.09
CA VAL A 943 -22.14 -17.22 -8.91
C VAL A 943 -21.68 -15.77 -8.87
N HIS A 944 -22.62 -14.85 -8.68
CA HIS A 944 -22.34 -13.42 -8.60
C HIS A 944 -23.23 -12.72 -7.56
N PHE A 945 -22.79 -11.56 -7.09
CA PHE A 945 -23.67 -10.63 -6.38
C PHE A 945 -24.76 -10.10 -7.32
N VAL A 946 -25.97 -9.90 -6.81
CA VAL A 946 -27.08 -9.33 -7.62
C VAL A 946 -26.92 -7.82 -7.73
N ALA A 947 -27.01 -7.29 -8.95
CA ALA A 947 -27.06 -5.87 -9.26
C ALA A 947 -28.43 -5.50 -9.86
N GLU A 948 -28.72 -4.21 -10.03
CA GLU A 948 -29.98 -3.76 -10.65
C GLU A 948 -30.07 -4.16 -12.13
N ASP A 949 -28.94 -4.15 -12.84
CA ASP A 949 -28.81 -4.70 -14.18
C ASP A 949 -28.68 -6.23 -14.16
N VAL A 950 -29.47 -6.89 -15.00
CA VAL A 950 -29.56 -8.35 -15.09
C VAL A 950 -28.21 -8.96 -15.48
N ASP A 951 -27.78 -9.93 -14.67
CA ASP A 951 -26.53 -10.69 -14.81
C ASP A 951 -25.28 -9.80 -14.97
N ALA A 952 -25.26 -8.64 -14.30
CA ALA A 952 -24.18 -7.63 -14.40
C ALA A 952 -23.40 -7.39 -13.09
N GLY A 953 -23.80 -8.01 -11.99
CA GLY A 953 -23.11 -7.87 -10.69
C GLY A 953 -21.79 -8.66 -10.60
N GLN A 954 -20.99 -8.36 -9.58
CA GLN A 954 -19.61 -8.86 -9.46
C GLN A 954 -19.55 -10.38 -9.25
N ILE A 955 -18.64 -11.03 -9.99
CA ILE A 955 -18.48 -12.49 -10.07
C ILE A 955 -17.67 -13.02 -8.87
N ILE A 956 -18.25 -13.97 -8.13
CA ILE A 956 -17.65 -14.57 -6.93
C ILE A 956 -16.92 -15.88 -7.28
N LEU A 957 -17.58 -16.78 -8.02
CA LEU A 957 -17.01 -18.03 -8.52
C LEU A 957 -17.58 -18.37 -9.89
N GLN A 958 -16.78 -19.08 -10.70
CA GLN A 958 -17.20 -19.69 -11.96
C GLN A 958 -16.65 -21.12 -12.04
N GLU A 959 -17.41 -22.02 -12.65
CA GLU A 959 -16.93 -23.35 -13.02
C GLU A 959 -17.28 -23.62 -14.49
N SER A 960 -16.27 -24.02 -15.27
CA SER A 960 -16.39 -24.29 -16.69
C SER A 960 -16.81 -25.74 -16.97
N VAL A 961 -17.60 -25.91 -18.02
CA VAL A 961 -18.22 -27.18 -18.42
C VAL A 961 -18.01 -27.38 -19.93
N PRO A 962 -17.41 -28.49 -20.38
CA PRO A 962 -17.21 -28.74 -21.80
C PRO A 962 -18.53 -29.08 -22.50
N VAL A 963 -18.76 -28.43 -23.64
CA VAL A 963 -19.83 -28.74 -24.60
C VAL A 963 -19.31 -29.81 -25.55
N LYS A 964 -20.06 -30.91 -25.70
CA LYS A 964 -19.67 -32.07 -26.51
C LYS A 964 -20.40 -32.03 -27.85
N ARG A 965 -19.78 -32.60 -28.90
CA ARG A 965 -20.45 -32.81 -30.18
C ARG A 965 -21.66 -33.74 -29.99
N GLY A 966 -22.83 -33.33 -30.48
CA GLY A 966 -24.09 -34.05 -30.28
C GLY A 966 -24.81 -33.72 -28.97
N ASP A 967 -24.39 -32.68 -28.23
CA ASP A 967 -25.13 -32.25 -27.05
C ASP A 967 -26.51 -31.67 -27.37
N THR A 968 -27.44 -31.91 -26.46
CA THR A 968 -28.77 -31.31 -26.40
C THR A 968 -28.84 -30.36 -25.22
N VAL A 969 -29.85 -29.49 -25.20
CA VAL A 969 -30.14 -28.61 -24.06
C VAL A 969 -30.21 -29.40 -22.75
N ALA A 970 -30.82 -30.60 -22.77
CA ALA A 970 -30.92 -31.48 -21.60
C ALA A 970 -29.55 -32.03 -21.17
N THR A 971 -28.77 -32.64 -22.08
CA THR A 971 -27.48 -33.26 -21.72
C THR A 971 -26.43 -32.24 -21.30
N LEU A 972 -26.52 -30.99 -21.81
CA LEU A 972 -25.69 -29.88 -21.37
C LEU A 972 -26.14 -29.35 -20.01
N SER A 973 -27.45 -29.14 -19.82
CA SER A 973 -28.02 -28.63 -18.57
C SER A 973 -27.71 -29.53 -17.37
N GLU A 974 -27.76 -30.86 -17.52
CA GLU A 974 -27.40 -31.76 -16.42
C GLU A 974 -25.94 -31.61 -15.95
N ARG A 975 -24.99 -31.33 -16.87
CA ARG A 975 -23.60 -31.06 -16.48
C ARG A 975 -23.43 -29.69 -15.83
N VAL A 976 -24.06 -28.66 -16.37
CA VAL A 976 -23.98 -27.30 -15.78
C VAL A 976 -24.59 -27.30 -14.38
N LYS A 977 -25.76 -27.91 -14.21
CA LYS A 977 -26.40 -28.16 -12.91
C LYS A 977 -25.50 -28.89 -11.90
N LEU A 978 -24.69 -29.87 -12.34
CA LEU A 978 -23.71 -30.52 -11.45
C LEU A 978 -22.59 -29.58 -11.01
N ALA A 979 -22.20 -28.59 -11.81
CA ALA A 979 -21.28 -27.52 -11.43
C ALA A 979 -21.94 -26.47 -10.52
N GLU A 980 -23.19 -26.08 -10.80
CA GLU A 980 -23.98 -25.18 -9.94
C GLU A 980 -24.10 -25.73 -8.51
N HIS A 981 -24.28 -27.05 -8.38
CA HIS A 981 -24.31 -27.74 -7.09
C HIS A 981 -22.97 -27.70 -6.32
N ARG A 982 -21.83 -27.43 -6.98
CA ARG A 982 -20.52 -27.24 -6.33
C ARG A 982 -20.25 -25.78 -5.99
N ILE A 983 -20.30 -24.89 -6.99
CA ILE A 983 -19.87 -23.50 -6.78
C ILE A 983 -20.87 -22.66 -5.98
N PHE A 984 -22.18 -22.94 -6.04
CA PHE A 984 -23.15 -22.10 -5.33
C PHE A 984 -23.09 -22.25 -3.81
N PRO A 985 -22.96 -23.47 -3.25
CA PRO A 985 -22.62 -23.63 -1.84
C PRO A 985 -21.25 -23.04 -1.48
N ALA A 986 -20.21 -23.26 -2.29
CA ALA A 986 -18.86 -22.74 -2.01
C ALA A 986 -18.83 -21.20 -1.94
N ALA A 987 -19.47 -20.52 -2.89
CA ALA A 987 -19.62 -19.06 -2.89
C ALA A 987 -20.46 -18.57 -1.69
N LEU A 988 -21.49 -19.31 -1.27
CA LEU A 988 -22.21 -18.99 -0.05
C LEU A 988 -21.30 -19.10 1.19
N GLN A 989 -20.46 -20.14 1.31
CA GLN A 989 -19.52 -20.23 2.44
C GLN A 989 -18.52 -19.06 2.44
N LEU A 990 -17.97 -18.69 1.28
CA LEU A 990 -17.03 -17.55 1.14
C LEU A 990 -17.66 -16.20 1.56
N VAL A 991 -18.93 -15.97 1.26
CA VAL A 991 -19.63 -14.74 1.67
C VAL A 991 -20.13 -14.83 3.13
N ALA A 992 -20.50 -16.02 3.61
CA ALA A 992 -20.97 -16.23 4.98
C ALA A 992 -19.84 -16.23 6.04
N SER A 993 -18.64 -16.69 5.69
CA SER A 993 -17.43 -16.44 6.48
C SER A 993 -16.96 -14.98 6.38
N GLY A 994 -17.41 -14.27 5.35
CA GLY A 994 -16.95 -12.93 5.00
C GLY A 994 -15.54 -12.91 4.42
N ALA A 995 -15.04 -14.02 3.86
CA ALA A 995 -13.82 -14.06 3.06
C ALA A 995 -13.99 -13.35 1.69
N VAL A 996 -15.23 -13.27 1.19
CA VAL A 996 -15.60 -12.46 0.01
C VAL A 996 -16.66 -11.45 0.41
N ARG A 997 -16.43 -10.16 0.08
CA ARG A 997 -17.39 -9.08 0.33
C ARG A 997 -17.45 -8.13 -0.86
N LEU A 998 -18.62 -7.53 -1.11
CA LEU A 998 -18.74 -6.40 -2.02
C LEU A 998 -18.35 -5.11 -1.27
N GLY A 999 -17.40 -4.34 -1.82
CA GLY A 999 -16.95 -3.07 -1.25
C GLY A 999 -17.83 -1.90 -1.66
N GLN A 1000 -17.75 -0.80 -0.90
CA GLN A 1000 -18.46 0.46 -1.19
C GLN A 1000 -18.10 1.10 -2.56
N ASN A 1001 -17.04 0.60 -3.21
CA ASN A 1001 -16.59 0.96 -4.55
C ASN A 1001 -17.20 0.07 -5.66
N GLY A 1002 -18.14 -0.82 -5.33
CA GLY A 1002 -18.76 -1.75 -6.28
C GLY A 1002 -17.86 -2.90 -6.77
N LYS A 1003 -16.70 -3.10 -6.16
CA LYS A 1003 -15.75 -4.19 -6.47
C LYS A 1003 -15.78 -5.27 -5.39
N ILE A 1004 -15.41 -6.50 -5.75
CA ILE A 1004 -15.17 -7.56 -4.76
C ILE A 1004 -13.85 -7.29 -4.03
N HIS A 1005 -13.90 -7.43 -2.72
CA HIS A 1005 -12.75 -7.56 -1.85
C HIS A 1005 -12.69 -9.02 -1.39
N TRP A 1006 -11.58 -9.68 -1.72
CA TRP A 1006 -11.18 -10.93 -1.09
C TRP A 1006 -10.42 -10.56 0.19
N VAL A 1007 -10.72 -11.24 1.29
CA VAL A 1007 -9.84 -11.27 2.47
C VAL A 1007 -8.77 -12.31 2.14
N THR A 1008 -7.73 -11.88 1.43
CA THR A 1008 -6.65 -12.75 0.99
C THR A 1008 -5.80 -13.22 2.16
N GLU A 1009 -5.35 -14.47 2.05
CA GLU A 1009 -4.25 -15.02 2.84
C GLU A 1009 -2.94 -14.31 2.41
N GLU A 1010 -2.33 -13.56 3.34
CA GLU A 1010 -0.96 -13.00 3.26
C GLU A 1010 -0.19 -13.36 4.55
#